data_AF-A0A4U5LQK1-F1
#
_entry.id   AF-A0A4U5LQK1-F1
#
_cell.length_a   1.000
_cell.length_b   1.000
_cell.length_c   1.000
_cell.angle_alpha   90.00
_cell.angle_beta   90.00
_cell.angle_gamma   90.00
#
_symmetry.space_group_name_H-M   'P 1'
#
loop_
_entity.id
_entity.type
_entity.pdbx_description
1 polymer ?
#
loop_
_entity_poly.entity_id
_entity_poly.type
_entity_poly.pdbx_seq_one_letter_code
_entity_poly.pdbx_strand_id
1 'polypeptide(L)'
;MLVRFRSKLIFRIESMIDNAAQFIEDVTHQHMNWINHYTIVSFTDKGYFPTCDSDDPNDFINGLKLLKTLTQQSGTSCNNLDILPMMYNAMQERYFTEGGLLFVFLNGVWKTELATYGDVLEISQVSKNPISFFQFSPTAPCGLQSSDNTLKLMQSLAIQTGGEYVQVQQKDAGSVLLSIASLYSSQLIYEAHQDDCSKALVNFYFPTESQTQSISVTFAGSLNGPPTYVKPSGDGKGALNNINVWNNYGISRQDLIIKACENDDWDSNGKQCYLTSTVPLTWIEAQQVCHQNKAVLTSILSKDTQDYLDSVDAHTDYWIGLNDKVKDGDWRWDTLGEYPAKLSGWTNWAPKQPSNSDTERCVFQQGSSSRKWVAADCGQKKPFVCVKHAYDFNYQPHDVTKVHLPRGMWKASVQTFNGPCAIQVRAQSGIRLYTVYTTDVHDDYGMPELADGKKVKNYIAAKVTGLESANPQMPLGNLDFAQMFYNDNMQMVLAEPFKRRSKCAYDYISHDFPCPAASFQITVSGIDSIGFPFQRIIPAMCFPRNTAKQCDNGGVWDKTRAECVCVPGFFGDKCEFAICAPHGNIGAGLSDCICDVGWTGSHCELPMCPGNQTETEDPFLQDTRKSFMVIMDGCNSGVQGDVISKFPDIINAVIAKASDLQDAWFTSFIGIVFRTTASKVPVSPIIKASNVSMFIKRMQDELNINKDTCEMTTDRQMMLALTDIMNEPTVALTPRSQAFLITNGVAGDYAQARPAMDAIAVSHTAVSIISTVGKTMPLASLSDPKIASMTSVAHDSGGAFYQIPDEPTLKKLLTADIGTLFESYHLSSLARKECSGLQEYVQVGGDTKMLVFDIFAQKTPVIHLYDPLNNKVDVTQVVSTATNSFFTVKNEKLPPGLWRVGIDNSDKNMGYCEVNIRGHSEEEIFLAFTQDTGNDNGYTSNIVNYFPQHGFDNAVIAATSFGTMTYAQILTNDERRLLWAAPMIKRSNCAYDYISKCNRVLIALVLTTSQTQNRQLIPAVTPHEFLQRSSNLMIDVPLSAVGFLLPYREKRERRFPLH
;
A
#
# COMPACT_ATOMS: atom_id res chain seq x y z
N MET A 1 26.95 -1.98 -8.27
CA MET A 1 28.08 -2.35 -9.17
C MET A 1 29.41 -1.90 -8.56
N LEU A 2 30.45 -2.73 -8.57
CA LEU A 2 31.80 -2.40 -8.08
C LEU A 2 32.83 -2.38 -9.22
N VAL A 3 33.63 -1.31 -9.38
CA VAL A 3 34.60 -1.17 -10.49
C VAL A 3 35.97 -0.65 -10.07
N ARG A 4 37.05 -1.24 -10.59
CA ARG A 4 38.43 -0.81 -10.29
C ARG A 4 38.99 0.19 -11.31
N PHE A 5 39.71 1.21 -10.85
CA PHE A 5 40.41 2.17 -11.72
C PHE A 5 41.75 1.68 -12.27
N ARG A 6 41.93 1.80 -13.60
CA ARG A 6 43.24 1.80 -14.27
C ARG A 6 43.13 2.27 -15.71
N SER A 7 44.08 3.07 -16.20
CA SER A 7 44.08 3.61 -17.58
C SER A 7 43.80 2.60 -18.71
N LYS A 8 44.17 1.32 -18.54
CA LYS A 8 43.88 0.21 -19.49
C LYS A 8 42.44 -0.37 -19.43
N LEU A 9 41.54 0.18 -18.61
CA LEU A 9 40.11 -0.17 -18.61
C LEU A 9 39.26 0.69 -19.56
N ILE A 10 39.79 1.76 -20.15
CA ILE A 10 38.98 2.76 -20.87
C ILE A 10 38.07 2.14 -21.95
N PHE A 11 38.59 1.25 -22.80
CA PHE A 11 37.83 0.54 -23.84
C PHE A 11 36.72 -0.37 -23.30
N ARG A 12 36.85 -0.83 -22.05
CA ARG A 12 35.85 -1.67 -21.38
C ARG A 12 34.71 -0.80 -20.87
N ILE A 13 35.04 0.32 -20.21
CA ILE A 13 34.07 1.31 -19.76
C ILE A 13 33.34 1.94 -20.96
N GLU A 14 34.01 2.12 -22.09
CA GLU A 14 33.38 2.50 -23.37
C GLU A 14 32.32 1.48 -23.80
N SER A 15 32.69 0.20 -23.94
CA SER A 15 31.74 -0.89 -24.23
C SER A 15 30.55 -0.92 -23.24
N MET A 16 30.79 -0.62 -21.95
CA MET A 16 29.72 -0.51 -20.95
C MET A 16 28.81 0.72 -21.15
N ILE A 17 29.36 1.89 -21.46
CA ILE A 17 28.59 3.11 -21.77
C ILE A 17 27.73 2.88 -23.02
N ASP A 18 28.30 2.27 -24.05
CA ASP A 18 27.62 2.01 -25.33
C ASP A 18 26.40 1.08 -25.16
N ASN A 19 26.45 0.17 -24.18
CA ASN A 19 25.35 -0.76 -23.85
C ASN A 19 24.45 -0.29 -22.69
N ALA A 20 24.81 0.78 -21.97
CA ALA A 20 24.10 1.19 -20.75
C ALA A 20 22.65 1.61 -21.01
N ALA A 21 22.39 2.32 -22.11
CA ALA A 21 21.03 2.72 -22.50
C ALA A 21 20.14 1.50 -22.80
N GLN A 22 20.66 0.50 -23.51
CA GLN A 22 19.94 -0.73 -23.82
C GLN A 22 19.68 -1.57 -22.57
N PHE A 23 20.65 -1.61 -21.64
CA PHE A 23 20.47 -2.26 -20.34
C PHE A 23 19.34 -1.63 -19.52
N ILE A 24 19.27 -0.29 -19.45
CA ILE A 24 18.23 0.44 -18.72
C ILE A 24 16.85 0.18 -19.34
N GLU A 25 16.75 0.29 -20.68
CA GLU A 25 15.51 -0.05 -21.39
C GLU A 25 15.11 -1.50 -21.10
N ASP A 26 16.03 -2.46 -21.25
CA ASP A 26 15.75 -3.88 -21.05
C ASP A 26 15.21 -4.14 -19.62
N VAL A 27 15.82 -3.54 -18.59
CA VAL A 27 15.38 -3.62 -17.20
C VAL A 27 13.97 -3.01 -17.00
N THR A 28 13.72 -1.82 -17.55
CA THR A 28 12.41 -1.14 -17.41
C THR A 28 11.31 -1.92 -18.15
N HIS A 29 11.63 -2.52 -19.29
CA HIS A 29 10.73 -3.38 -20.07
C HIS A 29 10.44 -4.73 -19.40
N GLN A 30 11.36 -5.25 -18.57
CA GLN A 30 11.06 -6.39 -17.70
C GLN A 30 10.02 -6.02 -16.64
N HIS A 31 10.33 -5.00 -15.84
CA HIS A 31 9.45 -4.54 -14.77
C HIS A 31 9.90 -3.16 -14.24
N MET A 32 8.97 -2.20 -14.24
CA MET A 32 9.22 -0.80 -13.88
C MET A 32 9.88 -0.62 -12.50
N ASN A 33 9.49 -1.45 -11.53
CA ASN A 33 9.93 -1.33 -10.14
C ASN A 33 10.88 -2.47 -9.73
N TRP A 34 11.60 -3.10 -10.67
CA TRP A 34 12.51 -4.20 -10.32
C TRP A 34 13.91 -3.72 -9.90
N ILE A 35 14.55 -2.86 -10.72
CA ILE A 35 15.76 -2.14 -10.31
C ILE A 35 15.38 -0.67 -10.25
N ASN A 36 15.06 -0.24 -9.03
CA ASN A 36 14.67 1.14 -8.69
C ASN A 36 15.85 1.99 -8.22
N HIS A 37 17.01 1.39 -7.91
CA HIS A 37 18.18 2.09 -7.37
C HIS A 37 19.48 1.63 -8.05
N TYR A 38 20.36 2.58 -8.41
CA TYR A 38 21.53 2.35 -9.26
C TYR A 38 22.83 2.86 -8.65
N THR A 39 23.56 1.97 -7.97
CA THR A 39 24.84 2.31 -7.35
C THR A 39 26.04 1.85 -8.19
N ILE A 40 26.96 2.77 -8.49
CA ILE A 40 28.31 2.48 -9.00
C ILE A 40 29.32 2.89 -7.92
N VAL A 41 29.80 1.92 -7.16
CA VAL A 41 30.95 2.12 -6.27
C VAL A 41 32.23 1.77 -7.04
N SER A 42 33.24 2.60 -6.84
CA SER A 42 34.51 2.50 -7.54
C SER A 42 35.66 2.43 -6.54
N PHE A 43 36.70 1.65 -6.82
CA PHE A 43 37.69 1.32 -5.78
C PHE A 43 39.13 1.26 -6.27
N THR A 44 40.04 1.48 -5.31
CA THR A 44 41.49 1.54 -5.47
C THR A 44 42.19 0.93 -4.26
N ASP A 45 43.48 0.63 -4.38
CA ASP A 45 44.34 0.13 -3.30
C ASP A 45 44.50 1.11 -2.10
N LYS A 46 43.77 2.23 -2.10
CA LYS A 46 43.75 3.29 -1.07
C LYS A 46 42.36 3.60 -0.50
N GLY A 47 41.29 3.02 -1.02
CA GLY A 47 39.91 3.38 -0.65
C GLY A 47 38.91 3.27 -1.80
N TYR A 48 37.63 3.17 -1.45
CA TYR A 48 36.50 3.16 -2.39
C TYR A 48 35.76 4.51 -2.35
N PHE A 49 34.97 4.79 -3.38
CA PHE A 49 34.10 5.96 -3.44
C PHE A 49 32.92 5.72 -4.41
N PRO A 50 31.70 6.17 -4.06
CA PRO A 50 30.56 6.15 -4.98
C PRO A 50 30.80 7.12 -6.15
N THR A 51 30.51 6.65 -7.36
CA THR A 51 30.53 7.41 -8.62
C THR A 51 29.11 7.65 -9.15
N CYS A 52 28.17 6.79 -8.79
CA CYS A 52 26.73 6.94 -8.96
C CYS A 52 26.04 6.34 -7.74
N ASP A 53 25.00 7.01 -7.28
CA ASP A 53 24.08 6.58 -6.26
C ASP A 53 22.79 7.38 -6.47
N SER A 54 21.78 6.76 -7.10
CA SER A 54 20.58 7.47 -7.58
C SER A 54 19.48 6.47 -7.95
N ASP A 55 18.23 6.91 -7.79
CA ASP A 55 17.05 6.20 -8.28
C ASP A 55 16.79 6.48 -9.78
N ASP A 56 17.37 7.56 -10.34
CA ASP A 56 17.28 7.85 -11.78
C ASP A 56 18.29 6.97 -12.56
N PRO A 57 17.84 6.03 -13.42
CA PRO A 57 18.73 5.22 -14.25
C PRO A 57 19.61 6.06 -15.21
N ASN A 58 19.23 7.29 -15.54
CA ASN A 58 20.07 8.17 -16.36
C ASN A 58 21.38 8.55 -15.64
N ASP A 59 21.37 8.61 -14.30
CA ASP A 59 22.57 8.89 -13.52
C ASP A 59 23.54 7.71 -13.51
N PHE A 60 23.07 6.46 -13.67
CA PHE A 60 23.94 5.31 -13.90
C PHE A 60 24.81 5.51 -15.16
N ILE A 61 24.21 5.99 -16.25
CA ILE A 61 24.95 6.32 -17.49
C ILE A 61 25.95 7.46 -17.25
N ASN A 62 25.56 8.48 -16.48
CA ASN A 62 26.43 9.61 -16.14
C ASN A 62 27.61 9.16 -15.24
N GLY A 63 27.36 8.27 -14.29
CA GLY A 63 28.36 7.64 -13.44
C GLY A 63 29.37 6.83 -14.24
N LEU A 64 28.95 6.05 -15.24
CA LEU A 64 29.88 5.35 -16.15
C LEU A 64 30.75 6.34 -16.96
N LYS A 65 30.20 7.46 -17.42
CA LYS A 65 30.96 8.53 -18.10
C LYS A 65 31.96 9.23 -17.17
N LEU A 66 31.58 9.47 -15.91
CA LEU A 66 32.47 10.01 -14.87
C LEU A 66 33.61 9.01 -14.57
N LEU A 67 33.27 7.72 -14.40
CA LEU A 67 34.21 6.63 -14.20
C LEU A 67 35.25 6.55 -15.35
N LYS A 68 34.82 6.71 -16.61
CA LYS A 68 35.72 6.79 -17.78
C LYS A 68 36.75 7.91 -17.64
N THR A 69 36.31 9.08 -17.18
CA THR A 69 37.15 10.28 -17.01
C THR A 69 38.19 10.08 -15.90
N LEU A 70 37.75 9.62 -14.74
CA LEU A 70 38.61 9.33 -13.59
C LEU A 70 39.64 8.21 -13.88
N THR A 71 39.26 7.24 -14.71
CA THR A 71 40.13 6.13 -15.14
C THR A 71 41.39 6.59 -15.88
N GLN A 72 41.32 7.71 -16.61
CA GLN A 72 42.46 8.25 -17.37
C GLN A 72 43.63 8.73 -16.50
N GLN A 73 43.41 8.98 -15.20
CA GLN A 73 44.37 9.61 -14.30
C GLN A 73 45.13 8.62 -13.37
N SER A 74 44.89 7.30 -13.51
CA SER A 74 45.32 6.30 -12.52
C SER A 74 46.51 5.41 -12.97
N GLY A 75 47.57 5.41 -12.15
CA GLY A 75 48.81 4.64 -12.34
C GLY A 75 48.99 3.44 -11.41
N THR A 76 47.92 2.72 -11.09
CA THR A 76 47.88 1.68 -10.04
C THR A 76 48.50 0.32 -10.43
N SER A 77 48.94 -0.44 -9.41
CA SER A 77 49.36 -1.83 -9.52
C SER A 77 48.22 -2.72 -10.04
N CYS A 78 48.51 -3.94 -10.50
CA CYS A 78 47.48 -4.95 -10.79
C CYS A 78 47.64 -6.24 -9.97
N ASN A 79 48.50 -6.24 -8.95
CA ASN A 79 48.77 -7.40 -8.10
C ASN A 79 48.53 -7.06 -6.63
N ASN A 80 48.15 -8.08 -5.85
CA ASN A 80 47.83 -8.02 -4.42
C ASN A 80 46.73 -6.99 -4.09
N LEU A 81 45.65 -7.00 -4.87
CA LEU A 81 44.53 -6.06 -4.67
C LEU A 81 43.75 -6.42 -3.40
N ASP A 82 43.63 -5.48 -2.48
CA ASP A 82 42.85 -5.68 -1.27
C ASP A 82 41.37 -5.40 -1.59
N ILE A 83 40.58 -6.44 -1.87
CA ILE A 83 39.22 -6.30 -2.40
C ILE A 83 38.16 -6.68 -1.36
N LEU A 84 38.37 -7.75 -0.58
CA LEU A 84 37.36 -8.23 0.37
C LEU A 84 37.01 -7.19 1.46
N PRO A 85 37.97 -6.48 2.09
CA PRO A 85 37.63 -5.37 3.00
C PRO A 85 36.88 -4.22 2.31
N MET A 86 37.14 -3.97 1.03
CA MET A 86 36.44 -2.92 0.29
C MET A 86 35.01 -3.33 -0.08
N MET A 87 34.82 -4.61 -0.43
CA MET A 87 33.50 -5.19 -0.63
C MET A 87 32.71 -5.18 0.67
N TYR A 88 33.30 -5.66 1.77
CA TYR A 88 32.65 -5.68 3.08
C TYR A 88 32.22 -4.28 3.53
N ASN A 89 33.11 -3.30 3.43
CA ASN A 89 32.78 -1.91 3.79
C ASN A 89 31.73 -1.31 2.85
N ALA A 90 31.82 -1.57 1.53
CA ALA A 90 30.82 -1.07 0.59
C ALA A 90 29.45 -1.72 0.77
N MET A 91 29.39 -3.02 1.10
CA MET A 91 28.14 -3.74 1.40
C MET A 91 27.50 -3.33 2.73
N GLN A 92 28.28 -2.70 3.62
CA GLN A 92 27.78 -1.99 4.81
C GLN A 92 27.43 -0.51 4.51
N GLU A 93 27.50 -0.01 3.27
CA GLU A 93 26.95 1.32 2.97
C GLU A 93 25.46 1.23 2.64
N ARG A 94 24.73 2.35 2.81
CA ARG A 94 23.26 2.46 2.76
C ARG A 94 22.58 2.05 1.44
N TYR A 95 23.36 1.60 0.46
CA TYR A 95 22.98 1.41 -0.94
C TYR A 95 22.80 -0.06 -1.33
N PHE A 96 22.97 -0.99 -0.38
CA PHE A 96 22.80 -2.43 -0.58
C PHE A 96 21.59 -2.95 0.20
N THR A 97 20.46 -3.08 -0.50
CA THR A 97 19.21 -3.64 0.04
C THR A 97 19.18 -5.17 -0.05
N GLU A 98 18.15 -5.80 0.52
CA GLU A 98 17.93 -7.24 0.41
C GLU A 98 17.55 -7.65 -1.03
N GLY A 99 18.19 -8.69 -1.57
CA GLY A 99 17.95 -9.21 -2.93
C GLY A 99 18.58 -8.38 -4.07
N GLY A 100 19.40 -7.39 -3.75
CA GLY A 100 20.20 -6.61 -4.70
C GLY A 100 21.28 -7.41 -5.44
N LEU A 101 21.57 -7.01 -6.68
CA LEU A 101 22.52 -7.72 -7.56
C LEU A 101 23.93 -7.12 -7.48
N LEU A 102 24.87 -7.80 -6.80
CA LEU A 102 26.25 -7.33 -6.68
C LEU A 102 27.14 -7.85 -7.82
N PHE A 103 27.36 -6.98 -8.81
CA PHE A 103 28.31 -7.22 -9.90
C PHE A 103 29.67 -6.55 -9.64
N VAL A 104 30.76 -7.32 -9.69
CA VAL A 104 32.13 -6.88 -9.38
C VAL A 104 33.04 -6.99 -10.61
N PHE A 105 33.48 -5.85 -11.15
CA PHE A 105 34.23 -5.73 -12.40
C PHE A 105 35.73 -5.52 -12.15
N LEU A 106 36.55 -6.53 -12.49
CA LEU A 106 37.91 -6.69 -11.98
C LEU A 106 39.01 -6.72 -13.05
N ASN A 107 40.16 -6.11 -12.71
CA ASN A 107 41.36 -6.04 -13.54
C ASN A 107 42.62 -6.16 -12.68
N GLY A 108 43.07 -7.39 -12.44
CA GLY A 108 44.25 -7.73 -11.67
C GLY A 108 44.08 -8.97 -10.79
N VAL A 109 45.10 -9.26 -10.00
CA VAL A 109 45.20 -10.37 -9.05
C VAL A 109 44.95 -9.84 -7.64
N TRP A 110 43.82 -10.18 -7.04
CA TRP A 110 43.51 -9.83 -5.64
C TRP A 110 44.36 -10.60 -4.63
N LYS A 111 44.54 -10.03 -3.44
CA LYS A 111 45.27 -10.61 -2.30
C LYS A 111 44.41 -11.72 -1.67
N THR A 112 45.02 -12.86 -1.34
CA THR A 112 44.32 -13.90 -0.58
C THR A 112 44.13 -13.42 0.87
N GLU A 113 42.89 -13.13 1.26
CA GLU A 113 42.52 -12.70 2.61
C GLU A 113 41.38 -13.58 3.13
N LEU A 114 41.64 -14.43 4.11
CA LEU A 114 40.65 -15.36 4.66
C LEU A 114 39.83 -14.79 5.82
N ALA A 115 40.28 -13.70 6.45
CA ALA A 115 39.56 -13.06 7.55
C ALA A 115 38.21 -12.50 7.04
N THR A 116 38.29 -11.51 6.13
CA THR A 116 37.09 -10.84 5.58
C THR A 116 36.32 -11.67 4.54
N TYR A 117 36.78 -12.88 4.22
CA TYR A 117 36.01 -13.80 3.38
C TYR A 117 34.72 -14.24 4.09
N GLY A 118 34.80 -14.54 5.40
CA GLY A 118 33.65 -14.87 6.22
C GLY A 118 32.65 -13.73 6.24
N ASP A 119 33.11 -12.54 6.64
CA ASP A 119 32.29 -11.34 6.77
C ASP A 119 31.53 -10.98 5.47
N VAL A 120 32.18 -11.02 4.30
CA VAL A 120 31.56 -10.76 2.98
C VAL A 120 30.52 -11.82 2.61
N LEU A 121 30.74 -13.07 3.01
CA LEU A 121 29.81 -14.16 2.74
C LEU A 121 28.61 -14.13 3.69
N GLU A 122 28.83 -13.82 4.96
CA GLU A 122 27.78 -13.63 5.99
C GLU A 122 26.80 -12.53 5.57
N ILE A 123 27.29 -11.32 5.31
CA ILE A 123 26.44 -10.20 4.88
C ILE A 123 25.70 -10.51 3.57
N SER A 124 26.31 -11.28 2.65
CA SER A 124 25.66 -11.74 1.41
C SER A 124 24.55 -12.77 1.65
N GLN A 125 24.71 -13.71 2.59
CA GLN A 125 23.66 -14.67 2.96
C GLN A 125 22.48 -13.99 3.67
N VAL A 126 22.78 -13.08 4.60
CA VAL A 126 21.76 -12.31 5.35
C VAL A 126 20.95 -11.44 4.39
N SER A 127 21.63 -10.66 3.53
CA SER A 127 20.97 -9.79 2.54
C SER A 127 20.48 -10.50 1.27
N LYS A 128 20.67 -11.83 1.14
CA LYS A 128 20.32 -12.63 -0.05
C LYS A 128 20.91 -12.08 -1.38
N ASN A 129 22.07 -11.41 -1.31
CA ASN A 129 22.66 -10.65 -2.41
C ASN A 129 23.70 -11.47 -3.19
N PRO A 130 23.40 -11.99 -4.41
CA PRO A 130 24.33 -12.80 -5.18
C PRO A 130 25.51 -11.98 -5.71
N ILE A 131 26.74 -12.47 -5.45
CA ILE A 131 27.98 -11.79 -5.85
C ILE A 131 28.51 -12.41 -7.14
N SER A 132 28.49 -11.65 -8.23
CA SER A 132 29.03 -12.11 -9.53
C SER A 132 30.29 -11.34 -9.90
N PHE A 133 31.35 -12.07 -10.24
CA PHE A 133 32.68 -11.53 -10.57
C PHE A 133 32.93 -11.57 -12.08
N PHE A 134 33.26 -10.42 -12.66
CA PHE A 134 33.68 -10.28 -14.06
C PHE A 134 35.17 -9.93 -14.14
N GLN A 135 36.00 -10.90 -14.50
CA GLN A 135 37.46 -10.75 -14.56
C GLN A 135 37.92 -10.47 -16.00
N PHE A 136 38.61 -9.34 -16.20
CA PHE A 136 38.99 -8.81 -17.51
C PHE A 136 40.50 -8.79 -17.75
N SER A 137 41.18 -9.94 -17.78
CA SER A 137 42.49 -10.17 -18.45
C SER A 137 42.99 -11.59 -18.13
N PRO A 138 43.26 -12.45 -19.13
CA PRO A 138 43.96 -13.72 -18.89
C PRO A 138 45.50 -13.61 -18.99
N THR A 139 46.03 -12.51 -19.54
CA THR A 139 47.48 -12.38 -19.82
C THR A 139 48.25 -11.64 -18.72
N ALA A 140 49.46 -12.12 -18.46
CA ALA A 140 50.41 -11.54 -17.52
C ALA A 140 50.81 -10.09 -17.90
N PRO A 141 51.14 -9.21 -16.94
CA PRO A 141 51.30 -9.49 -15.50
C PRO A 141 50.02 -9.35 -14.68
N CYS A 142 48.84 -9.17 -15.30
CA CYS A 142 47.59 -8.82 -14.59
C CYS A 142 46.47 -9.87 -14.72
N GLY A 143 46.79 -11.07 -15.23
CA GLY A 143 45.87 -12.20 -15.33
C GLY A 143 46.21 -13.28 -14.29
N LEU A 144 45.17 -13.88 -13.71
CA LEU A 144 45.28 -15.03 -12.81
C LEU A 144 45.70 -16.27 -13.62
N GLN A 145 46.70 -17.00 -13.14
CA GLN A 145 46.99 -18.36 -13.63
C GLN A 145 45.97 -19.33 -13.02
N SER A 146 45.57 -20.38 -13.76
CA SER A 146 44.53 -21.32 -13.32
C SER A 146 44.88 -22.15 -12.07
N SER A 147 46.16 -22.20 -11.69
CA SER A 147 46.66 -22.88 -10.50
C SER A 147 46.64 -22.04 -9.22
N ASP A 148 46.17 -20.79 -9.28
CA ASP A 148 46.24 -19.85 -8.16
C ASP A 148 45.08 -20.08 -7.16
N ASN A 149 45.39 -20.31 -5.88
CA ASN A 149 44.38 -20.47 -4.80
C ASN A 149 43.42 -19.27 -4.75
N THR A 150 43.97 -18.11 -5.08
CA THR A 150 43.34 -16.82 -5.30
C THR A 150 42.14 -16.88 -6.25
N LEU A 151 42.23 -17.63 -7.35
CA LEU A 151 41.14 -17.79 -8.33
C LEU A 151 40.02 -18.67 -7.77
N LYS A 152 40.38 -19.78 -7.11
CA LYS A 152 39.42 -20.72 -6.50
C LYS A 152 38.57 -20.02 -5.44
N LEU A 153 39.16 -19.09 -4.68
CA LEU A 153 38.43 -18.31 -3.67
C LEU A 153 37.34 -17.41 -4.30
N MET A 154 37.59 -16.81 -5.47
CA MET A 154 36.59 -16.01 -6.20
C MET A 154 35.43 -16.87 -6.70
N GLN A 155 35.75 -18.02 -7.30
CA GLN A 155 34.77 -18.97 -7.80
C GLN A 155 33.92 -19.51 -6.65
N SER A 156 34.57 -19.88 -5.54
CA SER A 156 33.93 -20.31 -4.30
C SER A 156 32.96 -19.26 -3.76
N LEU A 157 33.36 -17.97 -3.70
CA LEU A 157 32.49 -16.90 -3.21
C LEU A 157 31.31 -16.62 -4.15
N ALA A 158 31.51 -16.65 -5.47
CA ALA A 158 30.40 -16.52 -6.43
C ALA A 158 29.38 -17.66 -6.26
N ILE A 159 29.86 -18.90 -6.26
CA ILE A 159 29.01 -20.09 -6.14
C ILE A 159 28.29 -20.10 -4.79
N GLN A 160 28.98 -19.82 -3.68
CA GLN A 160 28.37 -19.82 -2.34
C GLN A 160 27.37 -18.69 -2.12
N THR A 161 27.41 -17.61 -2.91
CA THR A 161 26.41 -16.53 -2.89
C THR A 161 25.34 -16.67 -3.98
N GLY A 162 25.44 -17.71 -4.84
CA GLY A 162 24.51 -17.93 -5.94
C GLY A 162 24.71 -16.99 -7.13
N GLY A 163 25.84 -16.28 -7.18
CA GLY A 163 26.32 -15.49 -8.32
C GLY A 163 27.09 -16.31 -9.36
N GLU A 164 27.74 -15.62 -10.29
CA GLU A 164 28.54 -16.24 -11.36
C GLU A 164 30.00 -15.74 -11.32
N TYR A 165 30.98 -16.61 -11.57
CA TYR A 165 32.36 -16.18 -11.91
C TYR A 165 32.56 -16.28 -13.42
N VAL A 166 32.75 -15.14 -14.08
CA VAL A 166 32.91 -15.05 -15.53
C VAL A 166 34.19 -14.31 -15.88
N GLN A 167 35.02 -14.91 -16.74
CA GLN A 167 36.13 -14.22 -17.38
C GLN A 167 35.69 -13.70 -18.76
N VAL A 168 35.91 -12.42 -19.03
CA VAL A 168 35.33 -11.73 -20.22
C VAL A 168 36.42 -11.00 -20.99
N GLN A 169 36.38 -11.03 -22.34
CA GLN A 169 37.29 -10.23 -23.16
C GLN A 169 36.95 -8.74 -23.08
N GLN A 170 37.91 -7.88 -23.43
CA GLN A 170 37.78 -6.44 -23.19
C GLN A 170 36.67 -5.76 -24.01
N LYS A 171 36.35 -6.31 -25.19
CA LYS A 171 35.31 -5.80 -26.11
C LYS A 171 33.88 -6.15 -25.63
N ASP A 172 33.71 -7.30 -24.97
CA ASP A 172 32.40 -7.86 -24.57
C ASP A 172 31.99 -7.43 -23.15
N ALA A 173 32.68 -6.44 -22.57
CA ALA A 173 32.45 -5.98 -21.20
C ALA A 173 31.06 -5.35 -21.01
N GLY A 174 30.55 -4.62 -22.01
CA GLY A 174 29.19 -4.08 -22.02
C GLY A 174 28.11 -5.13 -22.23
N SER A 175 28.42 -6.22 -22.94
CA SER A 175 27.48 -7.32 -23.19
C SER A 175 27.00 -8.00 -21.90
N VAL A 176 27.80 -7.92 -20.84
CA VAL A 176 27.43 -8.35 -19.47
C VAL A 176 26.23 -7.56 -18.94
N LEU A 177 26.12 -6.26 -19.20
CA LEU A 177 24.95 -5.49 -18.76
C LEU A 177 23.66 -6.00 -19.42
N LEU A 178 23.76 -6.40 -20.68
CA LEU A 178 22.63 -6.94 -21.44
C LEU A 178 22.14 -8.29 -20.87
N SER A 179 22.95 -9.05 -20.13
CA SER A 179 22.43 -10.28 -19.49
C SER A 179 21.56 -9.99 -18.28
N ILE A 180 21.68 -8.82 -17.65
CA ILE A 180 21.05 -8.54 -16.36
C ILE A 180 19.53 -8.71 -16.45
N ALA A 181 18.87 -8.22 -17.50
CA ALA A 181 17.42 -8.38 -17.68
C ALA A 181 16.91 -9.84 -17.64
N SER A 182 17.75 -10.84 -17.96
CA SER A 182 17.40 -12.26 -17.83
C SER A 182 17.40 -12.79 -16.38
N LEU A 183 17.82 -11.96 -15.42
CA LEU A 183 17.82 -12.25 -13.99
C LEU A 183 16.48 -11.88 -13.31
N TYR A 184 15.63 -11.10 -13.98
CA TYR A 184 14.30 -10.76 -13.45
C TYR A 184 13.47 -12.03 -13.24
N SER A 185 12.98 -12.28 -12.01
CA SER A 185 12.24 -13.50 -11.66
C SER A 185 12.94 -14.80 -12.10
N SER A 186 14.28 -14.79 -12.05
CA SER A 186 15.14 -15.89 -12.49
C SER A 186 15.86 -16.53 -11.31
N GLN A 187 16.01 -17.84 -11.33
CA GLN A 187 16.73 -18.58 -10.29
C GLN A 187 17.64 -19.65 -10.90
N LEU A 188 18.69 -20.02 -10.16
CA LEU A 188 19.58 -21.11 -10.51
C LEU A 188 18.80 -22.43 -10.49
N ILE A 189 18.79 -23.16 -11.60
CA ILE A 189 18.10 -24.44 -11.75
C ILE A 189 19.05 -25.63 -11.89
N TYR A 190 20.25 -25.40 -12.43
CA TYR A 190 21.25 -26.43 -12.66
C TYR A 190 22.66 -25.87 -12.65
N GLU A 191 23.59 -26.60 -12.05
CA GLU A 191 25.02 -26.29 -12.03
C GLU A 191 25.81 -27.59 -12.07
N ALA A 192 26.90 -27.65 -12.83
CA ALA A 192 27.79 -28.80 -12.87
C ALA A 192 29.22 -28.43 -13.31
N HIS A 193 30.20 -29.17 -12.81
CA HIS A 193 31.61 -29.10 -13.18
C HIS A 193 32.10 -30.47 -13.66
N GLN A 194 32.94 -30.49 -14.69
CA GLN A 194 33.57 -31.70 -15.23
C GLN A 194 35.07 -31.44 -15.48
N ASP A 195 35.93 -32.25 -14.86
CA ASP A 195 37.39 -32.05 -14.82
C ASP A 195 38.09 -32.03 -16.20
N ASP A 196 37.52 -32.71 -17.19
CA ASP A 196 38.05 -32.79 -18.55
C ASP A 196 36.92 -32.99 -19.56
N CYS A 197 36.68 -31.95 -20.35
CA CYS A 197 35.68 -31.96 -21.43
C CYS A 197 36.31 -32.04 -22.83
N SER A 198 37.61 -32.38 -22.93
CA SER A 198 38.34 -32.35 -24.19
C SER A 198 38.24 -33.66 -24.98
N LYS A 199 38.17 -34.79 -24.28
CA LYS A 199 38.19 -36.14 -24.88
C LYS A 199 36.95 -36.45 -25.73
N ALA A 200 35.79 -35.93 -25.36
CA ALA A 200 34.50 -36.19 -26.02
C ALA A 200 33.48 -35.10 -25.69
N LEU A 201 32.38 -35.06 -26.44
CA LEU A 201 31.23 -34.19 -26.18
C LEU A 201 30.56 -34.56 -24.85
N VAL A 202 30.61 -33.65 -23.87
CA VAL A 202 29.94 -33.76 -22.57
C VAL A 202 28.50 -33.30 -22.69
N ASN A 203 27.59 -33.93 -21.94
CA ASN A 203 26.15 -33.70 -22.01
C ASN A 203 25.61 -33.36 -20.62
N PHE A 204 24.96 -32.21 -20.50
CA PHE A 204 24.31 -31.72 -19.29
C PHE A 204 22.79 -31.70 -19.47
N TYR A 205 22.05 -31.99 -18.41
CA TYR A 205 20.60 -32.16 -18.46
C TYR A 205 19.92 -31.35 -17.37
N PHE A 206 18.97 -30.49 -17.73
CA PHE A 206 18.26 -29.61 -16.79
C PHE A 206 16.76 -29.58 -17.09
N PRO A 207 15.90 -29.52 -16.05
CA PRO A 207 14.45 -29.46 -16.21
C PRO A 207 13.97 -28.04 -16.57
N THR A 208 12.82 -27.96 -17.22
CA THR A 208 12.06 -26.72 -17.41
C THR A 208 10.58 -27.00 -17.16
N GLU A 209 9.96 -26.19 -16.32
CA GLU A 209 8.54 -26.26 -15.99
C GLU A 209 7.64 -25.59 -17.04
N SER A 210 6.33 -25.66 -16.84
CA SER A 210 5.33 -24.97 -17.67
C SER A 210 5.49 -23.45 -17.78
N GLN A 211 6.16 -22.84 -16.80
CA GLN A 211 6.18 -21.38 -16.60
C GLN A 211 7.47 -20.72 -17.10
N THR A 212 8.41 -21.49 -17.63
CA THR A 212 9.72 -20.98 -18.04
C THR A 212 9.62 -20.13 -19.31
N GLN A 213 9.99 -18.85 -19.20
CA GLN A 213 9.94 -17.88 -20.31
C GLN A 213 11.28 -17.74 -21.04
N SER A 214 12.38 -17.73 -20.28
CA SER A 214 13.75 -17.64 -20.78
C SER A 214 14.70 -18.49 -19.93
N ILE A 215 15.79 -18.93 -20.54
CA ILE A 215 16.85 -19.71 -19.91
C ILE A 215 18.18 -19.08 -20.27
N SER A 216 18.95 -18.66 -19.26
CA SER A 216 20.34 -18.25 -19.44
C SER A 216 21.25 -19.43 -19.15
N VAL A 217 22.15 -19.73 -20.09
CA VAL A 217 23.14 -20.80 -19.96
C VAL A 217 24.54 -20.21 -20.04
N THR A 218 25.21 -20.13 -18.89
CA THR A 218 26.61 -19.72 -18.78
C THR A 218 27.51 -20.96 -18.83
N PHE A 219 28.44 -20.99 -19.79
CA PHE A 219 29.51 -21.99 -19.89
C PHE A 219 30.87 -21.35 -19.57
N ALA A 220 31.67 -22.05 -18.77
CA ALA A 220 33.07 -21.71 -18.52
C ALA A 220 33.98 -22.84 -19.01
N GLY A 221 35.11 -22.50 -19.67
CA GLY A 221 36.08 -23.45 -20.17
C GLY A 221 36.59 -23.14 -21.58
N SER A 222 37.56 -23.94 -22.03
CA SER A 222 38.26 -23.76 -23.31
C SER A 222 37.42 -24.26 -24.51
N LEU A 223 36.26 -23.67 -24.77
CA LEU A 223 35.23 -24.24 -25.64
C LEU A 223 35.68 -24.48 -27.10
N ASN A 224 35.54 -25.72 -27.59
CA ASN A 224 35.81 -26.15 -28.96
C ASN A 224 34.54 -26.00 -29.83
N GLY A 225 34.14 -24.75 -30.04
CA GLY A 225 32.92 -24.39 -30.80
C GLY A 225 31.71 -24.02 -29.92
N PRO A 226 30.57 -23.68 -30.54
CA PRO A 226 29.35 -23.35 -29.83
C PRO A 226 28.72 -24.59 -29.16
N PRO A 227 28.10 -24.46 -27.97
CA PRO A 227 27.32 -25.52 -27.38
C PRO A 227 26.06 -25.80 -28.22
N THR A 228 25.58 -27.04 -28.17
CA THR A 228 24.35 -27.47 -28.87
C THR A 228 23.24 -27.79 -27.88
N TYR A 229 22.03 -27.32 -28.16
CA TYR A 229 20.85 -27.53 -27.32
C TYR A 229 19.84 -28.45 -28.01
N VAL A 230 19.31 -29.41 -27.26
CA VAL A 230 18.21 -30.28 -27.68
C VAL A 230 17.05 -30.06 -26.72
N LYS A 231 15.93 -29.60 -27.27
CA LYS A 231 14.66 -29.42 -26.55
C LYS A 231 14.03 -30.78 -26.18
N PRO A 232 13.17 -30.85 -25.14
CA PRO A 232 12.62 -32.11 -24.61
C PRO A 232 11.87 -32.98 -25.62
N SER A 233 11.33 -32.41 -26.70
CA SER A 233 10.62 -33.14 -27.76
C SER A 233 11.54 -33.92 -28.72
N GLY A 234 12.87 -33.76 -28.63
CA GLY A 234 13.85 -34.57 -29.37
C GLY A 234 14.02 -34.19 -30.86
N ASP A 235 13.08 -33.46 -31.46
CA ASP A 235 13.23 -32.87 -32.79
C ASP A 235 14.17 -31.65 -32.74
N GLY A 236 15.46 -31.87 -33.02
CA GLY A 236 16.49 -30.83 -33.08
C GLY A 236 16.38 -29.84 -34.25
N LYS A 237 15.16 -29.42 -34.60
CA LYS A 237 14.82 -28.57 -35.76
C LYS A 237 13.69 -27.55 -35.52
N GLY A 238 13.22 -27.38 -34.28
CA GLY A 238 12.40 -26.21 -33.95
C GLY A 238 13.24 -24.93 -33.97
N ALA A 239 12.67 -23.82 -34.44
CA ALA A 239 13.32 -22.51 -34.32
C ALA A 239 13.46 -22.15 -32.84
N LEU A 240 14.68 -22.26 -32.31
CA LEU A 240 15.03 -21.77 -30.99
C LEU A 240 15.69 -20.40 -31.17
N ASN A 241 15.08 -19.37 -30.60
CA ASN A 241 15.69 -18.05 -30.48
C ASN A 241 16.81 -18.13 -29.43
N ASN A 242 17.97 -18.63 -29.85
CA ASN A 242 19.20 -18.67 -29.09
C ASN A 242 20.03 -17.42 -29.43
N ILE A 243 20.15 -16.53 -28.46
CA ILE A 243 20.90 -15.29 -28.55
C ILE A 243 22.21 -15.49 -27.82
N ASN A 244 23.33 -15.43 -28.54
CA ASN A 244 24.63 -15.37 -27.90
C ASN A 244 24.82 -13.97 -27.28
N VAL A 245 24.96 -13.90 -25.95
CA VAL A 245 25.17 -12.63 -25.24
C VAL A 245 26.66 -12.24 -25.31
N TRP A 246 27.56 -13.21 -25.12
CA TRP A 246 28.98 -13.08 -25.41
C TRP A 246 29.60 -14.44 -25.74
N ASN A 247 30.72 -14.43 -26.47
CA ASN A 247 31.46 -15.64 -26.82
C ASN A 247 32.98 -15.41 -26.79
N ASN A 248 33.57 -15.69 -25.64
CA ASN A 248 34.99 -15.58 -25.39
C ASN A 248 35.64 -16.95 -25.64
N TYR A 249 35.78 -17.35 -26.91
CA TYR A 249 36.41 -18.61 -27.33
C TYR A 249 37.70 -18.89 -26.52
N GLY A 250 37.70 -19.96 -25.73
CA GLY A 250 38.80 -20.34 -24.83
C GLY A 250 38.58 -20.02 -23.34
N ILE A 251 37.52 -19.30 -22.97
CA ILE A 251 37.35 -18.71 -21.63
C ILE A 251 35.91 -18.88 -21.08
N SER A 252 34.92 -18.25 -21.71
CA SER A 252 33.51 -18.27 -21.26
C SER A 252 32.53 -17.93 -22.38
N ARG A 253 31.28 -18.33 -22.23
CA ARG A 253 30.18 -18.01 -23.16
C ARG A 253 28.86 -17.96 -22.38
N GLN A 254 27.98 -17.04 -22.73
CA GLN A 254 26.59 -17.09 -22.29
C GLN A 254 25.65 -17.04 -23.48
N ASP A 255 24.69 -17.96 -23.49
CA ASP A 255 23.61 -18.06 -24.46
C ASP A 255 22.27 -17.89 -23.74
N LEU A 256 21.40 -17.06 -24.28
CA LEU A 256 20.05 -16.84 -23.79
C LEU A 256 19.06 -17.51 -24.75
N ILE A 257 18.33 -18.51 -24.27
CA ILE A 257 17.26 -19.18 -25.01
C ILE A 257 15.94 -18.54 -24.56
N ILE A 258 15.22 -17.90 -25.49
CA ILE A 258 13.96 -17.21 -25.21
C ILE A 258 12.78 -17.86 -25.94
N LYS A 259 11.58 -17.72 -25.38
CA LYS A 259 10.33 -17.98 -26.13
C LYS A 259 10.22 -17.04 -27.34
N ALA A 260 9.45 -17.46 -28.35
CA ALA A 260 9.10 -16.57 -29.47
C ALA A 260 8.07 -15.52 -29.03
N CYS A 261 7.87 -14.51 -29.87
CA CYS A 261 6.84 -13.49 -29.67
C CYS A 261 5.42 -14.10 -29.67
N GLU A 262 4.45 -13.37 -29.10
CA GLU A 262 3.17 -13.97 -28.66
C GLU A 262 2.28 -14.49 -29.81
N ASN A 263 2.36 -13.90 -31.01
CA ASN A 263 1.66 -14.35 -32.21
C ASN A 263 2.39 -13.86 -33.49
N ASP A 264 1.83 -14.16 -34.66
CA ASP A 264 2.40 -13.79 -35.97
C ASP A 264 2.36 -12.27 -36.29
N ASP A 265 1.74 -11.43 -35.45
CA ASP A 265 1.74 -9.96 -35.63
C ASP A 265 2.98 -9.28 -35.01
N TRP A 266 3.77 -10.01 -34.21
CA TRP A 266 4.95 -9.49 -33.52
C TRP A 266 6.25 -10.09 -34.09
N ASP A 267 6.99 -9.31 -34.86
CA ASP A 267 8.29 -9.71 -35.42
C ASP A 267 9.37 -9.76 -34.33
N SER A 268 10.15 -10.86 -34.29
CA SER A 268 11.22 -11.04 -33.31
C SER A 268 12.58 -10.58 -33.84
N ASN A 269 13.25 -9.70 -33.09
CA ASN A 269 14.67 -9.39 -33.30
C ASN A 269 15.43 -9.34 -31.97
N GLY A 270 16.41 -10.23 -31.81
CA GLY A 270 17.09 -10.44 -30.55
C GLY A 270 16.10 -10.72 -29.41
N LYS A 271 16.20 -9.95 -28.32
CA LYS A 271 15.35 -10.09 -27.12
C LYS A 271 14.03 -9.32 -27.21
N GLN A 272 13.76 -8.66 -28.32
CA GLN A 272 12.67 -7.71 -28.49
C GLN A 272 11.67 -8.21 -29.54
N CYS A 273 10.40 -7.90 -29.30
CA CYS A 273 9.28 -8.13 -30.18
C CYS A 273 8.77 -6.77 -30.67
N TYR A 274 8.55 -6.65 -31.98
CA TYR A 274 8.14 -5.42 -32.63
C TYR A 274 6.76 -5.59 -33.29
N LEU A 275 5.87 -4.62 -33.10
CA LEU A 275 4.57 -4.56 -33.76
C LEU A 275 4.52 -3.32 -34.65
N THR A 276 4.45 -3.52 -35.96
CA THR A 276 4.39 -2.44 -36.95
C THR A 276 2.93 -2.13 -37.30
N SER A 277 2.45 -0.96 -36.90
CA SER A 277 1.09 -0.49 -37.20
C SER A 277 1.09 0.48 -38.38
N THR A 278 0.39 0.11 -39.45
CA THR A 278 0.17 0.98 -40.62
C THR A 278 -0.95 2.01 -40.43
N VAL A 279 -1.65 1.99 -39.29
CA VAL A 279 -2.77 2.89 -38.99
C VAL A 279 -2.24 4.25 -38.53
N PRO A 280 -2.50 5.36 -39.25
CA PRO A 280 -1.94 6.66 -38.87
C PRO A 280 -2.61 7.26 -37.64
N LEU A 281 -1.84 7.43 -36.56
CA LEU A 281 -2.27 8.01 -35.29
C LEU A 281 -1.36 9.17 -34.87
N THR A 282 -1.86 10.05 -33.99
CA THR A 282 -1.01 11.02 -33.30
C THR A 282 -0.01 10.28 -32.41
N TRP A 283 1.11 10.93 -32.06
CA TRP A 283 2.12 10.28 -31.22
C TRP A 283 1.55 9.80 -29.87
N ILE A 284 0.61 10.56 -29.28
CA ILE A 284 -0.05 10.21 -28.01
C ILE A 284 -1.02 9.04 -28.18
N GLU A 285 -1.84 9.03 -29.23
CA GLU A 285 -2.71 7.89 -29.55
C GLU A 285 -1.88 6.61 -29.82
N ALA A 286 -0.75 6.73 -30.53
CA ALA A 286 0.17 5.64 -30.83
C ALA A 286 0.85 5.08 -29.56
N GLN A 287 1.34 5.97 -28.68
CA GLN A 287 1.87 5.63 -27.35
C GLN A 287 0.83 4.83 -26.55
N GLN A 288 -0.42 5.30 -26.49
CA GLN A 288 -1.51 4.61 -25.79
C GLN A 288 -1.77 3.21 -26.34
N VAL A 289 -1.72 3.01 -27.67
CA VAL A 289 -1.88 1.68 -28.28
C VAL A 289 -0.72 0.76 -27.88
N CYS A 290 0.53 1.23 -27.90
CA CYS A 290 1.67 0.43 -27.44
C CYS A 290 1.52 0.06 -25.95
N HIS A 291 1.20 1.04 -25.09
CA HIS A 291 1.07 0.86 -23.64
C HIS A 291 -0.06 -0.11 -23.28
N GLN A 292 -1.19 -0.08 -24.01
CA GLN A 292 -2.27 -1.06 -23.89
C GLN A 292 -1.79 -2.49 -24.19
N ASN A 293 -0.88 -2.66 -25.16
CA ASN A 293 -0.26 -3.93 -25.53
C ASN A 293 0.96 -4.32 -24.65
N LYS A 294 1.19 -3.60 -23.55
CA LYS A 294 2.35 -3.75 -22.64
C LYS A 294 3.70 -3.57 -23.37
N ALA A 295 3.71 -2.62 -24.29
CA ALA A 295 4.84 -2.20 -25.09
C ALA A 295 5.01 -0.67 -25.01
N VAL A 296 6.10 -0.15 -25.55
CA VAL A 296 6.35 1.28 -25.75
C VAL A 296 6.50 1.58 -27.24
N LEU A 297 6.41 2.84 -27.66
CA LEU A 297 6.86 3.24 -28.99
C LEU A 297 8.36 2.97 -29.13
N THR A 298 8.77 2.40 -30.27
CA THR A 298 10.11 1.81 -30.41
C THR A 298 11.23 2.78 -30.05
N SER A 299 12.16 2.31 -29.21
CA SER A 299 13.48 2.92 -29.12
C SER A 299 14.35 2.49 -30.29
N ILE A 300 15.43 3.23 -30.53
CA ILE A 300 16.48 2.86 -31.49
C ILE A 300 17.84 3.25 -30.90
N LEU A 301 18.37 2.37 -30.04
CA LEU A 301 19.57 2.63 -29.24
C LEU A 301 20.88 2.23 -29.93
N SER A 302 20.80 1.46 -31.01
CA SER A 302 21.96 0.97 -31.76
C SER A 302 21.75 1.05 -33.27
N LYS A 303 22.86 0.99 -34.03
CA LYS A 303 22.80 0.86 -35.48
C LYS A 303 22.15 -0.46 -35.92
N ASP A 304 22.34 -1.54 -35.17
CA ASP A 304 21.77 -2.84 -35.53
C ASP A 304 20.23 -2.83 -35.38
N THR A 305 19.72 -2.13 -34.36
CA THR A 305 18.28 -1.85 -34.18
C THR A 305 17.73 -1.02 -35.35
N GLN A 306 18.48 -0.01 -35.80
CA GLN A 306 18.11 0.82 -36.94
C GLN A 306 18.07 0.02 -38.24
N ASP A 307 19.13 -0.73 -38.53
CA ASP A 307 19.25 -1.52 -39.75
C ASP A 307 18.20 -2.64 -39.81
N TYR A 308 17.80 -3.18 -38.65
CA TYR A 308 16.63 -4.06 -38.54
C TYR A 308 15.34 -3.34 -38.92
N LEU A 309 15.00 -2.22 -38.26
CA LEU A 309 13.76 -1.47 -38.56
C LEU A 309 13.71 -0.93 -40.00
N ASP A 310 14.88 -0.66 -40.60
CA ASP A 310 15.03 -0.34 -42.02
C ASP A 310 14.70 -1.50 -42.97
N SER A 311 14.78 -2.74 -42.48
CA SER A 311 14.43 -3.95 -43.23
C SER A 311 12.96 -4.38 -43.10
N VAL A 312 12.28 -4.00 -42.01
CA VAL A 312 10.87 -4.41 -41.75
C VAL A 312 9.86 -3.40 -42.31
N ASP A 313 10.13 -2.10 -42.28
CA ASP A 313 9.16 -1.09 -42.75
C ASP A 313 9.20 -0.85 -44.28
N ALA A 314 8.00 -0.76 -44.86
CA ALA A 314 7.72 -0.55 -46.27
C ALA A 314 7.99 0.89 -46.76
N HIS A 315 9.06 1.52 -46.26
CA HIS A 315 9.51 2.86 -46.65
C HIS A 315 8.47 3.95 -46.33
N THR A 316 7.84 3.86 -45.16
CA THR A 316 6.83 4.81 -44.68
C THR A 316 7.35 5.66 -43.51
N ASP A 317 6.74 6.84 -43.30
CA ASP A 317 7.03 7.64 -42.12
C ASP A 317 6.36 7.02 -40.90
N TYR A 318 7.11 6.64 -39.85
CA TYR A 318 6.54 6.08 -38.63
C TYR A 318 7.04 6.76 -37.35
N TRP A 319 6.15 6.92 -36.37
CA TRP A 319 6.49 7.39 -35.03
C TRP A 319 7.41 6.40 -34.31
N ILE A 320 8.42 6.95 -33.64
CA ILE A 320 9.30 6.26 -32.70
C ILE A 320 9.12 6.86 -31.29
N GLY A 321 9.63 6.20 -30.26
CA GLY A 321 9.43 6.62 -28.86
C GLY A 321 10.16 7.92 -28.47
N LEU A 322 11.05 8.44 -29.32
CA LEU A 322 11.82 9.63 -29.03
C LEU A 322 10.94 10.88 -29.03
N ASN A 323 10.97 11.63 -27.93
CA ASN A 323 10.21 12.87 -27.73
C ASN A 323 10.92 13.75 -26.70
N ASP A 324 10.60 15.04 -26.66
CA ASP A 324 11.12 15.97 -25.63
C ASP A 324 9.99 16.75 -24.94
N LYS A 325 8.75 16.28 -25.08
CA LYS A 325 7.48 16.93 -24.66
C LYS A 325 7.48 17.52 -23.25
N VAL A 326 8.22 16.92 -22.31
CA VAL A 326 8.33 17.39 -20.92
C VAL A 326 9.23 18.63 -20.79
N LYS A 327 10.34 18.69 -21.53
CA LYS A 327 11.33 19.78 -21.44
C LYS A 327 12.09 19.95 -22.76
N ASP A 328 12.07 21.16 -23.28
CA ASP A 328 12.73 21.51 -24.55
C ASP A 328 14.22 21.15 -24.58
N GLY A 329 14.63 20.50 -25.67
CA GLY A 329 15.98 19.95 -25.88
C GLY A 329 16.33 18.71 -25.04
N ASP A 330 15.46 18.25 -24.13
CA ASP A 330 15.69 17.06 -23.30
C ASP A 330 15.02 15.81 -23.92
N TRP A 331 15.58 15.34 -25.03
CA TRP A 331 15.06 14.17 -25.76
C TRP A 331 15.18 12.88 -24.93
N ARG A 332 14.05 12.18 -24.77
CA ARG A 332 13.93 10.90 -24.06
C ARG A 332 13.07 9.91 -24.84
N TRP A 333 13.28 8.63 -24.58
CA TRP A 333 12.49 7.55 -25.15
C TRP A 333 11.19 7.33 -24.37
N ASP A 334 10.18 6.79 -25.05
CA ASP A 334 8.95 6.32 -24.43
C ASP A 334 9.25 5.20 -23.42
N THR A 335 8.46 5.11 -22.37
CA THR A 335 8.65 4.19 -21.25
C THR A 335 7.31 3.85 -20.61
N LEU A 336 7.25 2.73 -19.91
CA LEU A 336 6.15 2.45 -18.98
C LEU A 336 6.42 2.99 -17.57
N GLY A 337 7.70 3.20 -17.20
CA GLY A 337 8.12 3.62 -15.84
C GLY A 337 8.20 5.13 -15.63
N GLU A 338 8.62 5.55 -14.44
CA GLU A 338 8.68 6.97 -14.05
C GLU A 338 9.85 7.73 -14.70
N TYR A 339 10.98 7.06 -14.95
CA TYR A 339 12.20 7.65 -15.49
C TYR A 339 12.44 7.24 -16.96
N PRO A 340 11.92 8.00 -17.95
CA PRO A 340 12.22 7.74 -19.36
C PRO A 340 13.72 7.90 -19.65
N ALA A 341 14.28 6.93 -20.38
CA ALA A 341 15.69 6.91 -20.73
C ALA A 341 16.04 8.07 -21.67
N LYS A 342 17.02 8.87 -21.28
CA LYS A 342 17.49 10.03 -22.04
C LYS A 342 18.30 9.59 -23.26
N LEU A 343 18.11 10.30 -24.37
CA LEU A 343 18.89 10.11 -25.59
C LEU A 343 20.38 10.27 -25.29
N SER A 344 21.12 9.17 -25.44
CA SER A 344 22.56 9.13 -25.21
C SER A 344 23.20 8.01 -26.04
N GLY A 345 24.45 8.21 -26.44
CA GLY A 345 25.15 7.29 -27.34
C GLY A 345 24.86 7.58 -28.82
N TRP A 346 24.44 6.55 -29.55
CA TRP A 346 24.24 6.61 -31.00
C TRP A 346 22.94 7.34 -31.38
N THR A 347 22.93 8.06 -32.50
CA THR A 347 21.74 8.78 -33.02
C THR A 347 21.69 8.76 -34.54
N ASN A 348 20.49 8.90 -35.11
CA ASN A 348 20.26 8.87 -36.56
C ASN A 348 19.48 10.10 -37.09
N TRP A 349 19.66 11.25 -36.44
CA TRP A 349 19.04 12.51 -36.86
C TRP A 349 19.34 12.88 -38.31
N ALA A 350 18.36 13.48 -38.98
CA ALA A 350 18.55 14.09 -40.29
C ALA A 350 19.46 15.34 -40.19
N PRO A 351 20.10 15.77 -41.29
CA PRO A 351 20.84 17.02 -41.30
C PRO A 351 19.96 18.21 -40.84
N LYS A 352 20.42 18.96 -39.84
CA LYS A 352 19.69 20.06 -39.17
C LYS A 352 18.48 19.64 -38.33
N GLN A 353 18.41 18.37 -37.91
CA GLN A 353 17.46 17.88 -36.91
C GLN A 353 18.20 17.50 -35.60
N PRO A 354 17.57 17.60 -34.43
CA PRO A 354 16.26 18.21 -34.19
C PRO A 354 16.25 19.71 -34.55
N SER A 355 15.11 20.24 -34.98
CA SER A 355 14.97 21.66 -35.28
C SER A 355 14.76 22.46 -33.98
N ASN A 356 15.12 23.75 -33.97
CA ASN A 356 14.81 24.63 -32.84
C ASN A 356 13.35 25.13 -32.94
N SER A 357 12.37 24.22 -32.85
CA SER A 357 10.95 24.51 -33.02
C SER A 357 10.15 24.12 -31.79
N ASP A 358 9.51 25.11 -31.16
CA ASP A 358 8.67 24.95 -29.96
C ASP A 358 7.50 23.95 -30.16
N THR A 359 7.15 23.61 -31.41
CA THR A 359 6.04 22.70 -31.75
C THR A 359 6.48 21.31 -32.19
N GLU A 360 7.73 21.11 -32.62
CA GLU A 360 8.20 19.82 -33.16
C GLU A 360 8.73 18.89 -32.05
N ARG A 361 7.84 18.46 -31.16
CA ARG A 361 8.19 17.83 -29.86
C ARG A 361 8.23 16.29 -29.87
N CYS A 362 7.96 15.66 -31.02
CA CYS A 362 7.90 14.21 -31.21
C CYS A 362 8.70 13.78 -32.44
N VAL A 363 9.30 12.59 -32.44
CA VAL A 363 10.17 12.13 -33.55
C VAL A 363 9.54 11.02 -34.35
N PHE A 364 9.60 11.15 -35.67
CA PHE A 364 9.34 10.06 -36.60
C PHE A 364 10.62 9.69 -37.35
N GLN A 365 10.68 8.45 -37.80
CA GLN A 365 11.65 8.03 -38.80
C GLN A 365 11.07 8.24 -40.21
N GLN A 366 11.87 8.82 -41.10
CA GLN A 366 11.49 9.05 -42.49
C GLN A 366 11.37 7.74 -43.29
N GLY A 367 10.31 7.63 -44.07
CA GLY A 367 10.14 6.57 -45.07
C GLY A 367 11.11 6.67 -46.24
N SER A 368 11.71 7.84 -46.47
CA SER A 368 12.67 8.07 -47.56
C SER A 368 13.94 7.22 -47.44
N SER A 369 14.67 7.05 -48.54
CA SER A 369 15.90 6.25 -48.62
C SER A 369 17.05 6.67 -47.71
N SER A 370 16.96 7.82 -47.03
CA SER A 370 17.91 8.27 -46.00
C SER A 370 17.65 7.66 -44.61
N ARG A 371 16.43 7.16 -44.36
CA ARG A 371 15.98 6.52 -43.10
C ARG A 371 16.35 7.31 -41.83
N LYS A 372 16.25 8.65 -41.89
CA LYS A 372 16.66 9.54 -40.79
C LYS A 372 15.53 9.92 -39.85
N TRP A 373 15.89 10.26 -38.62
CA TRP A 373 14.96 10.79 -37.62
C TRP A 373 14.72 12.29 -37.83
N VAL A 374 13.46 12.70 -37.71
CA VAL A 374 13.01 14.09 -37.91
C VAL A 374 12.00 14.43 -36.82
N ALA A 375 12.18 15.59 -36.20
CA ALA A 375 11.22 16.13 -35.25
C ALA A 375 9.97 16.65 -35.98
N ALA A 376 8.79 16.48 -35.39
CA ALA A 376 7.51 16.89 -35.93
C ALA A 376 6.51 17.21 -34.81
N ASP A 377 5.46 17.94 -35.18
CA ASP A 377 4.29 18.16 -34.33
C ASP A 377 3.65 16.81 -33.96
N CYS A 378 3.56 16.54 -32.66
CA CYS A 378 2.96 15.34 -32.08
C CYS A 378 1.50 15.09 -32.52
N GLY A 379 0.80 16.13 -32.96
CA GLY A 379 -0.57 16.08 -33.50
C GLY A 379 -0.65 15.61 -34.95
N GLN A 380 0.46 15.44 -35.67
CA GLN A 380 0.46 14.79 -36.98
C GLN A 380 0.07 13.31 -36.85
N LYS A 381 -0.64 12.77 -37.85
CA LYS A 381 -0.98 11.34 -37.87
C LYS A 381 0.00 10.55 -38.74
N LYS A 382 0.69 9.57 -38.15
CA LYS A 382 1.64 8.67 -38.82
C LYS A 382 1.47 7.23 -38.34
N PRO A 383 1.78 6.22 -39.17
CA PRO A 383 2.12 4.87 -38.73
C PRO A 383 3.07 4.85 -37.52
N PHE A 384 3.19 3.72 -36.83
CA PHE A 384 4.04 3.61 -35.64
C PHE A 384 4.53 2.19 -35.41
N VAL A 385 5.65 2.06 -34.70
CA VAL A 385 6.21 0.76 -34.30
C VAL A 385 6.23 0.69 -32.78
N CYS A 386 5.62 -0.34 -32.21
CA CYS A 386 5.76 -0.66 -30.78
C CYS A 386 6.89 -1.68 -30.57
N VAL A 387 7.56 -1.61 -29.41
CA VAL A 387 8.55 -2.59 -28.96
C VAL A 387 8.24 -3.06 -27.53
N LYS A 388 8.46 -4.35 -27.26
CA LYS A 388 8.53 -4.91 -25.91
C LYS A 388 9.54 -6.04 -25.85
N HIS A 389 9.86 -6.53 -24.65
CA HIS A 389 10.62 -7.76 -24.54
C HIS A 389 9.83 -8.98 -24.98
N ALA A 390 10.55 -9.99 -25.49
CA ALA A 390 9.98 -11.30 -25.79
C ALA A 390 9.53 -12.08 -24.54
N TYR A 391 9.81 -11.59 -23.33
CA TYR A 391 9.42 -12.16 -22.04
C TYR A 391 9.08 -11.03 -21.08
N ASP A 392 7.96 -11.15 -20.34
CA ASP A 392 7.37 -10.04 -19.57
C ASP A 392 6.84 -10.47 -18.18
N PHE A 393 6.62 -9.47 -17.33
CA PHE A 393 6.12 -9.60 -15.95
C PHE A 393 4.67 -10.10 -15.83
N ASN A 394 3.77 -9.71 -16.73
CA ASN A 394 2.33 -10.02 -16.64
C ASN A 394 1.98 -11.41 -17.19
N TYR A 395 2.99 -12.25 -17.41
CA TYR A 395 2.86 -13.61 -17.88
C TYR A 395 2.06 -14.47 -16.89
N GLN A 396 0.81 -14.76 -17.27
CA GLN A 396 -0.07 -15.70 -16.57
C GLN A 396 0.30 -17.13 -16.98
N PRO A 397 0.93 -17.96 -16.11
CA PRO A 397 1.56 -19.20 -16.54
C PRO A 397 0.61 -20.35 -16.88
N HIS A 398 -0.70 -20.12 -16.71
CA HIS A 398 -1.76 -21.05 -17.05
C HIS A 398 -2.46 -20.70 -18.36
N ASP A 399 -2.07 -19.59 -19.00
CA ASP A 399 -2.62 -19.15 -20.27
C ASP A 399 -2.02 -19.97 -21.43
N VAL A 400 -2.70 -21.06 -21.76
CA VAL A 400 -2.35 -21.97 -22.87
C VAL A 400 -2.38 -21.31 -24.26
N THR A 401 -2.81 -20.04 -24.37
CA THR A 401 -2.74 -19.28 -25.63
C THR A 401 -1.40 -18.57 -25.82
N LYS A 402 -0.62 -18.37 -24.75
CA LYS A 402 0.70 -17.74 -24.83
C LYS A 402 1.77 -18.75 -25.26
N VAL A 403 2.74 -18.29 -26.04
CA VAL A 403 3.95 -19.07 -26.37
C VAL A 403 4.79 -19.27 -25.11
N HIS A 404 5.38 -20.45 -24.94
CA HIS A 404 6.23 -20.83 -23.80
C HIS A 404 7.49 -21.54 -24.33
N LEU A 405 8.54 -21.64 -23.51
CA LEU A 405 9.63 -22.57 -23.84
C LEU A 405 9.18 -24.04 -23.70
N PRO A 406 9.67 -24.96 -24.54
CA PRO A 406 9.43 -26.39 -24.40
C PRO A 406 9.75 -26.92 -22.99
N ARG A 407 8.72 -27.32 -22.25
CA ARG A 407 8.81 -27.94 -20.91
C ARG A 407 9.34 -29.37 -20.92
N GLY A 408 10.05 -29.77 -19.86
CA GLY A 408 10.69 -31.07 -19.69
C GLY A 408 12.22 -31.00 -19.61
N MET A 409 12.89 -32.14 -19.79
CA MET A 409 14.36 -32.24 -19.71
C MET A 409 15.05 -31.74 -20.97
N TRP A 410 15.73 -30.61 -20.87
CA TRP A 410 16.65 -30.12 -21.90
C TRP A 410 17.98 -30.83 -21.81
N LYS A 411 18.69 -30.85 -22.95
CA LYS A 411 20.07 -31.32 -23.04
C LYS A 411 20.94 -30.23 -23.67
N ALA A 412 21.95 -29.77 -22.96
CA ALA A 412 23.02 -28.94 -23.52
C ALA A 412 24.29 -29.78 -23.66
N SER A 413 25.00 -29.64 -24.77
CA SER A 413 26.22 -30.43 -25.05
C SER A 413 27.38 -29.52 -25.44
N VAL A 414 28.58 -29.82 -24.93
CA VAL A 414 29.77 -28.99 -25.12
C VAL A 414 31.05 -29.85 -25.16
N GLN A 415 32.10 -29.36 -25.82
CA GLN A 415 33.44 -29.94 -25.80
C GLN A 415 34.46 -28.82 -25.61
N THR A 416 35.60 -29.10 -24.98
CA THR A 416 36.74 -28.15 -24.87
C THR A 416 37.91 -28.58 -25.76
N PHE A 417 38.83 -27.66 -26.05
CA PHE A 417 40.13 -28.01 -26.62
C PHE A 417 41.03 -28.72 -25.61
N ASN A 418 40.91 -28.33 -24.33
CA ASN A 418 41.67 -28.86 -23.21
C ASN A 418 40.97 -28.51 -21.88
N GLY A 419 41.23 -29.33 -20.86
CA GLY A 419 40.86 -29.03 -19.47
C GLY A 419 39.35 -29.08 -19.17
N PRO A 420 38.95 -28.55 -18.00
CA PRO A 420 37.61 -28.69 -17.48
C PRO A 420 36.59 -27.83 -18.23
N CYS A 421 35.32 -28.14 -18.01
CA CYS A 421 34.21 -27.25 -18.32
C CYS A 421 33.20 -27.21 -17.17
N ALA A 422 32.56 -26.07 -17.00
CA ALA A 422 31.45 -25.89 -16.09
C ALA A 422 30.24 -25.29 -16.82
N ILE A 423 29.05 -25.61 -16.34
CA ILE A 423 27.78 -25.06 -16.80
C ILE A 423 27.00 -24.52 -15.60
N GLN A 424 26.38 -23.36 -15.77
CA GLN A 424 25.42 -22.78 -14.85
C GLN A 424 24.17 -22.39 -15.66
N VAL A 425 23.00 -22.80 -15.18
CA VAL A 425 21.72 -22.58 -15.87
C VAL A 425 20.74 -21.88 -14.95
N ARG A 426 20.26 -20.72 -15.37
CA ARG A 426 19.21 -19.95 -14.71
C ARG A 426 17.95 -19.94 -15.56
N ALA A 427 16.79 -20.10 -14.94
CA ALA A 427 15.51 -20.06 -15.62
C ALA A 427 14.62 -18.97 -15.03
N GLN A 428 14.08 -18.13 -15.91
CA GLN A 428 13.08 -17.12 -15.59
C GLN A 428 11.69 -17.75 -15.60
N SER A 429 10.97 -17.63 -14.47
CA SER A 429 9.75 -18.41 -14.24
C SER A 429 8.83 -17.77 -13.20
N GLY A 430 7.53 -18.04 -13.32
CA GLY A 430 6.55 -17.74 -12.27
C GLY A 430 6.70 -18.60 -11.02
N ILE A 431 7.36 -19.77 -11.14
CA ILE A 431 7.72 -20.62 -9.99
C ILE A 431 9.01 -20.06 -9.36
N ARG A 432 8.88 -19.40 -8.22
CA ARG A 432 10.03 -18.86 -7.46
C ARG A 432 10.01 -19.44 -6.06
N LEU A 433 11.17 -19.94 -5.62
CA LEU A 433 11.39 -20.53 -4.31
C LEU A 433 12.07 -19.52 -3.40
N TYR A 434 11.47 -19.31 -2.23
CA TYR A 434 12.00 -18.49 -1.14
C TYR A 434 12.19 -19.38 0.09
N THR A 435 13.31 -19.25 0.79
CA THR A 435 13.66 -20.10 1.92
C THR A 435 14.30 -19.34 3.07
N VAL A 436 13.84 -19.64 4.27
CA VAL A 436 14.51 -19.37 5.54
C VAL A 436 14.80 -20.69 6.24
N TYR A 437 15.74 -20.67 7.18
CA TYR A 437 16.09 -21.82 7.99
C TYR A 437 15.57 -21.61 9.42
N THR A 438 15.28 -22.68 10.15
CA THR A 438 14.86 -22.56 11.56
C THR A 438 15.23 -23.81 12.33
N THR A 439 15.19 -23.74 13.67
CA THR A 439 15.32 -24.88 14.57
C THR A 439 14.02 -25.31 15.23
N ASP A 440 12.90 -24.61 14.97
CA ASP A 440 11.55 -24.99 15.41
C ASP A 440 10.60 -25.14 14.22
N VAL A 441 9.89 -26.27 14.14
CA VAL A 441 8.92 -26.56 13.07
C VAL A 441 7.71 -25.60 13.07
N HIS A 442 7.48 -24.91 14.19
CA HIS A 442 6.40 -23.93 14.37
C HIS A 442 6.82 -22.47 14.10
N ASP A 443 8.10 -22.21 13.87
CA ASP A 443 8.59 -20.88 13.51
C ASP A 443 8.38 -20.58 12.01
N ASP A 444 8.07 -19.33 11.71
CA ASP A 444 7.64 -18.84 10.41
C ASP A 444 8.35 -17.53 10.01
N TYR A 445 9.23 -17.02 10.88
CA TYR A 445 10.16 -15.93 10.59
C TYR A 445 11.53 -16.49 10.22
N GLY A 446 12.01 -17.47 10.99
CA GLY A 446 13.27 -18.15 10.73
C GLY A 446 14.51 -17.26 10.82
N MET A 447 15.60 -17.79 10.28
CA MET A 447 16.90 -17.17 10.14
C MET A 447 17.34 -17.25 8.67
N PRO A 448 18.12 -16.29 8.16
CA PRO A 448 18.59 -16.32 6.77
C PRO A 448 19.62 -17.43 6.51
N GLU A 449 20.19 -18.00 7.57
CA GLU A 449 21.35 -18.90 7.58
C GLU A 449 21.13 -20.16 8.45
N LEU A 450 21.98 -21.17 8.28
CA LEU A 450 21.91 -22.43 9.05
C LEU A 450 22.80 -22.39 10.30
N ALA A 451 22.29 -22.91 11.41
CA ALA A 451 23.06 -23.02 12.64
C ALA A 451 23.95 -24.28 12.64
N ASP A 452 25.26 -24.10 12.81
CA ASP A 452 26.24 -25.19 12.88
C ASP A 452 26.11 -26.01 14.18
N GLY A 453 26.49 -27.28 14.08
CA GLY A 453 26.60 -28.21 15.19
C GLY A 453 25.88 -29.52 14.92
N LYS A 454 26.58 -30.65 15.13
CA LYS A 454 26.08 -32.02 14.87
C LYS A 454 24.83 -32.47 15.65
N LYS A 455 24.34 -31.64 16.57
CA LYS A 455 23.12 -31.88 17.37
C LYS A 455 22.02 -30.85 17.11
N VAL A 456 22.29 -29.81 16.32
CA VAL A 456 21.30 -28.83 15.91
C VAL A 456 20.39 -29.46 14.87
N LYS A 457 19.09 -29.25 15.02
CA LYS A 457 18.04 -29.70 14.11
C LYS A 457 17.67 -28.52 13.22
N ASN A 458 18.30 -28.38 12.06
CA ASN A 458 17.92 -27.37 11.09
C ASN A 458 16.73 -27.87 10.26
N TYR A 459 15.80 -26.97 9.95
CA TYR A 459 14.71 -27.16 9.01
C TYR A 459 14.81 -26.09 7.92
N ILE A 460 14.44 -26.42 6.68
CA ILE A 460 14.22 -25.45 5.61
C ILE A 460 12.72 -25.13 5.62
N ALA A 461 12.35 -23.91 5.99
CA ALA A 461 11.01 -23.39 5.75
C ALA A 461 10.99 -22.72 4.37
N ALA A 462 10.03 -23.11 3.53
CA ALA A 462 9.99 -22.73 2.13
C ALA A 462 8.62 -22.15 1.73
N LYS A 463 8.65 -21.16 0.84
CA LYS A 463 7.50 -20.58 0.16
C LYS A 463 7.74 -20.64 -1.34
N VAL A 464 6.74 -21.06 -2.10
CA VAL A 464 6.85 -21.15 -3.56
C VAL A 464 5.70 -20.45 -4.25
N THR A 465 6.01 -19.53 -5.17
CA THR A 465 5.02 -18.89 -6.05
C THR A 465 4.66 -19.80 -7.23
N GLY A 466 3.57 -19.52 -7.95
CA GLY A 466 3.25 -20.19 -9.21
C GLY A 466 2.83 -21.66 -9.11
N LEU A 467 2.77 -22.29 -7.91
CA LEU A 467 2.25 -23.65 -7.74
C LEU A 467 0.73 -23.75 -7.74
N GLU A 468 0.03 -22.63 -7.85
CA GLU A 468 -1.42 -22.57 -7.98
C GLU A 468 -1.87 -23.01 -9.38
N SER A 469 -3.17 -23.08 -9.62
CA SER A 469 -3.75 -23.40 -10.93
C SER A 469 -4.89 -22.43 -11.24
N ALA A 470 -4.90 -21.88 -12.45
CA ALA A 470 -6.04 -21.09 -12.93
C ALA A 470 -7.33 -21.92 -13.09
N ASN A 471 -7.24 -23.25 -13.11
CA ASN A 471 -8.41 -24.12 -12.96
C ASN A 471 -8.45 -24.70 -11.53
N PRO A 472 -9.42 -24.30 -10.67
CA PRO A 472 -9.60 -24.85 -9.33
C PRO A 472 -9.85 -26.37 -9.26
N GLN A 473 -10.10 -27.03 -10.39
CA GLN A 473 -10.33 -28.46 -10.51
C GLN A 473 -9.04 -29.27 -10.74
N MET A 474 -7.92 -28.61 -11.07
CA MET A 474 -6.62 -29.26 -11.21
C MET A 474 -5.88 -29.31 -9.86
N PRO A 475 -5.04 -30.33 -9.62
CA PRO A 475 -4.22 -30.39 -8.42
C PRO A 475 -3.23 -29.22 -8.37
N LEU A 476 -2.94 -28.76 -7.15
CA LEU A 476 -1.86 -27.79 -6.93
C LEU A 476 -0.50 -28.45 -7.15
N GLY A 477 0.48 -27.67 -7.59
CA GLY A 477 1.89 -28.07 -7.56
C GLY A 477 2.40 -28.30 -6.13
N ASN A 478 3.52 -29.00 -6.01
CA ASN A 478 4.08 -29.44 -4.72
C ASN A 478 5.61 -29.32 -4.69
N LEU A 479 6.17 -29.07 -3.49
CA LEU A 479 7.58 -29.34 -3.20
C LEU A 479 7.73 -30.77 -2.66
N ASP A 480 8.72 -31.49 -3.19
CA ASP A 480 8.94 -32.90 -2.85
C ASP A 480 10.18 -33.07 -1.95
N PHE A 481 11.36 -32.63 -2.38
CA PHE A 481 12.63 -32.89 -1.66
C PHE A 481 13.61 -31.72 -1.71
N ALA A 482 14.37 -31.55 -0.61
CA ALA A 482 15.62 -30.81 -0.54
C ALA A 482 16.80 -31.79 -0.51
N GLN A 483 17.59 -31.85 -1.57
CA GLN A 483 18.74 -32.74 -1.74
C GLN A 483 20.05 -31.95 -1.55
N MET A 484 20.96 -32.43 -0.70
CA MET A 484 22.17 -31.71 -0.32
C MET A 484 23.41 -32.34 -0.96
N PHE A 485 24.29 -31.53 -1.53
CA PHE A 485 25.47 -31.97 -2.29
C PHE A 485 26.74 -31.24 -1.84
N TYR A 486 27.88 -31.93 -1.82
CA TYR A 486 29.17 -31.27 -1.60
C TYR A 486 29.57 -30.42 -2.82
N ASN A 487 30.09 -29.21 -2.55
CA ASN A 487 30.43 -28.20 -3.57
C ASN A 487 31.61 -28.59 -4.49
N ASP A 488 32.47 -29.52 -4.06
CA ASP A 488 33.71 -29.88 -4.76
C ASP A 488 33.54 -31.00 -5.78
N ASN A 489 32.63 -31.94 -5.53
CA ASN A 489 32.45 -33.15 -6.33
C ASN A 489 30.99 -33.46 -6.70
N MET A 490 30.02 -32.63 -6.28
CA MET A 490 28.58 -32.83 -6.49
C MET A 490 28.07 -34.20 -6.02
N GLN A 491 28.70 -34.80 -5.01
CA GLN A 491 28.20 -36.00 -4.35
C GLN A 491 27.07 -35.64 -3.38
N MET A 492 25.94 -36.34 -3.52
CA MET A 492 24.80 -36.20 -2.59
C MET A 492 25.18 -36.70 -1.19
N VAL A 493 24.85 -35.90 -0.18
CA VAL A 493 25.13 -36.14 1.25
C VAL A 493 23.86 -36.54 2.01
N LEU A 494 22.75 -35.87 1.72
CA LEU A 494 21.47 -36.02 2.40
C LEU A 494 20.31 -35.66 1.45
N ALA A 495 19.10 -36.12 1.74
CA ALA A 495 17.89 -35.70 1.04
C ALA A 495 16.68 -35.72 1.99
N GLU A 496 16.08 -34.56 2.24
CA GLU A 496 14.96 -34.42 3.16
C GLU A 496 13.65 -34.08 2.44
N PRO A 497 12.52 -34.75 2.77
CA PRO A 497 11.23 -34.47 2.15
C PRO A 497 10.58 -33.20 2.72
N PHE A 498 9.85 -32.47 1.88
CA PHE A 498 8.99 -31.36 2.30
C PHE A 498 7.61 -31.83 2.77
N LYS A 499 7.00 -31.05 3.66
CA LYS A 499 5.61 -31.17 4.10
C LYS A 499 4.95 -29.80 4.09
N ARG A 500 3.68 -29.72 3.68
CA ARG A 500 2.91 -28.47 3.73
C ARG A 500 2.52 -28.10 5.17
N ARG A 501 2.60 -26.81 5.49
CA ARG A 501 2.07 -26.17 6.70
C ARG A 501 0.85 -25.33 6.35
N SER A 502 -0.13 -25.24 7.25
CA SER A 502 -1.36 -24.47 7.01
C SER A 502 -1.33 -23.14 7.75
N LYS A 503 -1.66 -22.05 7.05
CA LYS A 503 -1.67 -20.66 7.57
C LYS A 503 -0.30 -20.11 8.00
N CYS A 504 0.77 -20.65 7.45
CA CYS A 504 2.13 -20.12 7.57
C CYS A 504 2.49 -19.27 6.35
N ALA A 505 3.33 -18.24 6.53
CA ALA A 505 3.97 -17.48 5.48
C ALA A 505 4.87 -18.39 4.62
N TYR A 506 5.68 -19.23 5.28
CA TYR A 506 6.39 -20.34 4.65
C TYR A 506 5.55 -21.62 4.77
N ASP A 507 4.81 -21.91 3.71
CA ASP A 507 3.79 -22.96 3.63
C ASP A 507 4.35 -24.37 3.38
N TYR A 508 5.67 -24.53 3.31
CA TYR A 508 6.38 -25.80 3.33
C TYR A 508 7.47 -25.82 4.40
N ILE A 509 7.76 -27.01 4.94
CA ILE A 509 8.92 -27.25 5.80
C ILE A 509 9.55 -28.61 5.51
N SER A 510 10.88 -28.71 5.53
CA SER A 510 11.61 -29.98 5.42
C SER A 510 11.46 -30.83 6.70
N HIS A 511 12.00 -32.05 6.68
CA HIS A 511 12.39 -32.73 7.93
C HIS A 511 13.69 -32.12 8.50
N ASP A 512 14.11 -32.55 9.71
CA ASP A 512 15.26 -31.98 10.40
C ASP A 512 16.58 -32.61 9.97
N PHE A 513 17.63 -31.78 9.85
CA PHE A 513 18.97 -32.23 9.48
C PHE A 513 20.07 -31.51 10.26
N PRO A 514 21.21 -32.17 10.54
CA PRO A 514 22.42 -31.52 10.99
C PRO A 514 23.18 -30.89 9.82
N CYS A 515 24.02 -29.90 10.08
CA CYS A 515 24.92 -29.35 9.07
C CYS A 515 25.86 -30.43 8.46
N PRO A 516 25.78 -30.70 7.14
CA PRO A 516 26.53 -31.79 6.49
C PRO A 516 28.00 -31.42 6.21
N ALA A 517 28.27 -30.13 6.03
CA ALA A 517 29.58 -29.52 5.78
C ALA A 517 29.53 -28.05 6.21
N ALA A 518 30.68 -27.37 6.20
CA ALA A 518 30.73 -25.92 6.37
C ALA A 518 29.90 -25.22 5.28
N SER A 519 30.12 -25.57 4.00
CA SER A 519 29.32 -25.11 2.87
C SER A 519 28.94 -26.26 1.93
N PHE A 520 27.77 -26.16 1.30
CA PHE A 520 27.16 -27.19 0.43
C PHE A 520 26.09 -26.56 -0.48
N GLN A 521 25.57 -27.33 -1.44
CA GLN A 521 24.44 -26.91 -2.28
C GLN A 521 23.18 -27.70 -1.94
N ILE A 522 22.03 -27.02 -1.90
CA ILE A 522 20.70 -27.60 -1.71
C ILE A 522 19.96 -27.52 -3.04
N THR A 523 19.68 -28.66 -3.64
CA THR A 523 18.77 -28.79 -4.78
C THR A 523 17.36 -29.07 -4.26
N VAL A 524 16.47 -28.08 -4.38
CA VAL A 524 15.05 -28.23 -4.08
C VAL A 524 14.30 -28.63 -5.35
N SER A 525 13.49 -29.67 -5.25
CA SER A 525 12.73 -30.26 -6.36
C SER A 525 11.24 -30.34 -6.03
N GLY A 526 10.43 -30.27 -7.07
CA GLY A 526 8.97 -30.35 -6.97
C GLY A 526 8.31 -30.53 -8.33
N ILE A 527 6.98 -30.51 -8.33
CA ILE A 527 6.14 -30.69 -9.52
C ILE A 527 5.17 -29.50 -9.63
N ASP A 528 5.02 -28.93 -10.82
CA ASP A 528 4.07 -27.84 -11.08
C ASP A 528 2.61 -28.32 -11.14
N SER A 529 1.65 -27.39 -11.20
CA SER A 529 0.21 -27.71 -11.21
C SER A 529 -0.29 -28.45 -12.46
N ILE A 530 0.59 -28.69 -13.45
CA ILE A 530 0.28 -29.50 -14.65
C ILE A 530 1.20 -30.72 -14.80
N GLY A 531 1.96 -31.09 -13.76
CA GLY A 531 2.69 -32.36 -13.68
C GLY A 531 4.13 -32.34 -14.19
N PHE A 532 4.74 -31.17 -14.45
CA PHE A 532 6.13 -31.09 -14.89
C PHE A 532 7.09 -30.84 -13.71
N PRO A 533 8.26 -31.52 -13.66
CA PRO A 533 9.21 -31.32 -12.59
C PRO A 533 9.92 -29.97 -12.73
N PHE A 534 10.13 -29.29 -11.61
CA PHE A 534 10.98 -28.10 -11.50
C PHE A 534 12.08 -28.32 -10.47
N GLN A 535 13.16 -27.57 -10.61
CA GLN A 535 14.33 -27.63 -9.73
C GLN A 535 14.86 -26.23 -9.45
N ARG A 536 15.32 -25.99 -8.22
CA ARG A 536 16.00 -24.76 -7.80
C ARG A 536 17.23 -25.13 -6.96
N ILE A 537 18.35 -24.45 -7.17
CA ILE A 537 19.58 -24.65 -6.40
C ILE A 537 19.77 -23.45 -5.47
N ILE A 538 19.97 -23.75 -4.18
CA ILE A 538 20.25 -22.81 -3.11
C ILE A 538 21.64 -23.16 -2.55
N PRO A 539 22.66 -22.31 -2.74
CA PRO A 539 23.90 -22.41 -2.00
C PRO A 539 23.65 -22.21 -0.50
N ALA A 540 24.29 -23.01 0.34
CA ALA A 540 24.08 -23.00 1.79
C ALA A 540 25.40 -23.07 2.55
N MET A 541 25.45 -22.39 3.70
CA MET A 541 26.56 -22.41 4.63
C MET A 541 26.05 -22.46 6.07
N CYS A 542 26.81 -23.11 6.94
CA CYS A 542 26.50 -23.21 8.37
C CYS A 542 27.40 -22.29 9.20
N PHE A 543 26.78 -21.53 10.10
CA PHE A 543 27.43 -20.51 10.92
C PHE A 543 27.55 -20.96 12.39
N PRO A 544 28.66 -20.63 13.09
CA PRO A 544 28.86 -21.08 14.47
C PRO A 544 27.86 -20.41 15.43
N ARG A 545 27.10 -21.23 16.18
CA ARG A 545 26.13 -20.71 17.15
C ARG A 545 26.80 -19.80 18.19
N ASN A 546 26.11 -18.75 18.66
CA ASN A 546 26.60 -17.80 19.66
C ASN A 546 27.02 -18.49 20.98
N THR A 547 28.32 -18.79 21.10
CA THR A 547 28.90 -19.41 22.30
C THR A 547 29.25 -18.41 23.40
N ALA A 548 29.18 -17.10 23.13
CA ALA A 548 29.61 -16.05 24.05
C ALA A 548 28.61 -15.81 25.21
N LYS A 549 27.36 -16.26 25.07
CA LYS A 549 26.25 -16.05 26.03
C LYS A 549 25.91 -14.56 26.26
N GLN A 550 26.22 -13.73 25.28
CA GLN A 550 25.89 -12.31 25.23
C GLN A 550 24.85 -12.11 24.13
N CYS A 551 23.89 -11.21 24.39
CA CYS A 551 22.90 -10.76 23.43
C CYS A 551 23.01 -9.24 23.30
N ASP A 552 22.79 -8.76 22.08
CA ASP A 552 22.83 -7.35 21.71
C ASP A 552 21.38 -6.83 21.49
N ASN A 553 21.23 -5.54 21.19
CA ASN A 553 19.93 -4.88 20.91
C ASN A 553 18.79 -5.15 21.92
N GLY A 554 19.13 -5.40 23.19
CA GLY A 554 18.15 -5.67 24.25
C GLY A 554 17.65 -7.13 24.32
N GLY A 555 18.20 -8.04 23.52
CA GLY A 555 17.93 -9.48 23.62
C GLY A 555 18.31 -10.07 24.97
N VAL A 556 17.66 -11.16 25.36
CA VAL A 556 17.83 -11.83 26.66
C VAL A 556 18.32 -13.26 26.48
N TRP A 557 19.43 -13.62 27.12
CA TRP A 557 19.99 -14.98 27.03
C TRP A 557 19.12 -16.02 27.76
N ASP A 558 18.50 -16.95 27.02
CA ASP A 558 17.79 -18.09 27.60
C ASP A 558 18.78 -19.21 27.96
N LYS A 559 18.97 -19.42 29.27
CA LYS A 559 19.84 -20.47 29.82
C LYS A 559 19.34 -21.89 29.57
N THR A 560 18.04 -22.08 29.28
CA THR A 560 17.44 -23.39 29.02
C THR A 560 17.58 -23.82 27.57
N ARG A 561 17.49 -22.88 26.63
CA ARG A 561 17.64 -23.13 25.19
C ARG A 561 19.06 -22.89 24.66
N ALA A 562 19.89 -22.17 25.43
CA ALA A 562 21.24 -21.75 25.06
C ALA A 562 21.27 -20.94 23.75
N GLU A 563 20.44 -19.89 23.72
CA GLU A 563 20.28 -18.93 22.62
C GLU A 563 19.81 -17.57 23.17
N CYS A 564 19.85 -16.54 22.33
CA CYS A 564 19.26 -15.24 22.63
C CYS A 564 17.78 -15.19 22.23
N VAL A 565 16.94 -14.66 23.12
CA VAL A 565 15.54 -14.33 22.83
C VAL A 565 15.46 -12.84 22.51
N CYS A 566 15.13 -12.53 21.27
CA CYS A 566 15.15 -11.16 20.76
C CYS A 566 13.86 -10.40 21.11
N VAL A 567 14.00 -9.08 21.27
CA VAL A 567 12.84 -8.18 21.32
C VAL A 567 12.25 -8.02 19.91
N PRO A 568 10.95 -7.71 19.76
CA PRO A 568 10.34 -7.48 18.45
C PRO A 568 11.11 -6.41 17.67
N GLY A 569 11.34 -6.65 16.38
CA GLY A 569 12.19 -5.78 15.55
C GLY A 569 13.65 -6.23 15.46
N PHE A 570 14.07 -7.31 16.12
CA PHE A 570 15.43 -7.87 16.00
C PHE A 570 15.45 -9.39 15.86
N PHE A 571 16.49 -9.91 15.20
CA PHE A 571 16.76 -11.34 14.99
C PHE A 571 18.28 -11.62 14.96
N GLY A 572 18.65 -12.89 14.80
CA GLY A 572 20.03 -13.36 14.84
C GLY A 572 20.38 -14.03 16.16
N ASP A 573 21.55 -14.66 16.20
CA ASP A 573 21.99 -15.55 17.27
C ASP A 573 22.46 -14.81 18.55
N LYS A 574 22.74 -13.50 18.43
CA LYS A 574 22.86 -12.51 19.51
C LYS A 574 21.70 -11.51 19.53
N CYS A 575 20.78 -11.54 18.57
CA CYS A 575 19.87 -10.44 18.25
C CYS A 575 20.57 -9.22 17.63
N GLU A 576 21.68 -9.44 16.91
CA GLU A 576 22.48 -8.39 16.28
C GLU A 576 21.81 -7.71 15.08
N PHE A 577 20.84 -8.36 14.43
CA PHE A 577 20.23 -7.88 13.19
C PHE A 577 18.83 -7.27 13.41
N ALA A 578 18.52 -6.18 12.72
CA ALA A 578 17.21 -5.52 12.77
C ALA A 578 16.24 -6.10 11.72
N ILE A 579 14.99 -6.29 12.12
CA ILE A 579 13.85 -6.55 11.22
C ILE A 579 13.23 -5.21 10.87
N CYS A 580 13.18 -4.89 9.57
CA CYS A 580 12.54 -3.66 9.09
C CYS A 580 11.13 -3.96 8.56
N ALA A 581 10.22 -3.00 8.72
CA ALA A 581 8.92 -3.01 8.09
C ALA A 581 9.07 -2.91 6.54
N PRO A 582 8.03 -3.22 5.75
CA PRO A 582 8.09 -3.21 4.28
C PRO A 582 8.45 -1.87 3.60
N HIS A 583 8.61 -0.80 4.40
CA HIS A 583 8.94 0.56 3.99
C HIS A 583 10.26 1.03 4.60
N GLY A 584 11.17 0.07 4.86
CA GLY A 584 12.50 0.33 5.35
C GLY A 584 13.45 -0.81 5.01
N ASN A 585 14.70 -0.47 4.77
CA ASN A 585 15.77 -1.41 4.45
C ASN A 585 16.69 -1.58 5.65
N ILE A 586 17.28 -2.77 5.79
CA ILE A 586 18.26 -3.02 6.85
C ILE A 586 19.49 -2.12 6.66
N GLY A 587 19.94 -1.54 7.76
CA GLY A 587 20.98 -0.53 7.78
C GLY A 587 22.38 -1.09 7.63
N ALA A 588 23.32 -0.15 7.49
CA ALA A 588 24.75 -0.36 7.32
C ALA A 588 25.36 -1.42 8.25
N GLY A 589 25.08 -1.31 9.55
CA GLY A 589 25.60 -2.22 10.58
C GLY A 589 24.74 -3.46 10.79
N LEU A 590 23.75 -3.69 9.92
CA LEU A 590 22.67 -4.68 10.03
C LEU A 590 21.78 -4.53 11.29
N SER A 591 22.12 -3.65 12.23
CA SER A 591 21.45 -3.45 13.53
C SER A 591 20.42 -2.32 13.56
N ASP A 592 20.20 -1.63 12.45
CA ASP A 592 19.31 -0.47 12.32
C ASP A 592 18.44 -0.58 11.05
N CYS A 593 17.42 0.26 10.92
CA CYS A 593 16.58 0.34 9.72
C CYS A 593 16.61 1.75 9.13
N ILE A 594 16.71 1.83 7.80
CA ILE A 594 16.69 3.05 7.01
C ILE A 594 15.32 3.14 6.34
N CYS A 595 14.55 4.17 6.69
CA CYS A 595 13.15 4.27 6.29
C CYS A 595 12.96 5.02 4.98
N ASP A 596 12.00 4.55 4.19
CA ASP A 596 11.56 5.21 2.97
C ASP A 596 10.91 6.57 3.29
N VAL A 597 10.81 7.45 2.29
CA VAL A 597 10.17 8.76 2.43
C VAL A 597 8.70 8.57 2.86
N GLY A 598 8.30 9.27 3.92
CA GLY A 598 6.97 9.10 4.53
C GLY A 598 6.90 8.02 5.61
N TRP A 599 8.03 7.41 6.00
CA TRP A 599 8.09 6.43 7.09
C TRP A 599 9.17 6.77 8.12
N THR A 600 8.99 6.31 9.35
CA THR A 600 9.85 6.56 10.52
C THR A 600 9.64 5.47 11.58
N GLY A 601 10.29 5.61 12.75
CA GLY A 601 10.40 4.57 13.76
C GLY A 601 11.74 3.83 13.66
N SER A 602 12.10 3.03 14.68
CA SER A 602 13.38 2.31 14.67
C SER A 602 13.39 1.10 13.71
N HIS A 603 12.21 0.67 13.26
CA HIS A 603 11.99 -0.41 12.31
C HIS A 603 11.18 0.06 11.10
N CYS A 604 11.05 1.38 10.88
CA CYS A 604 10.28 1.98 9.80
C CYS A 604 8.78 1.63 9.81
N GLU A 605 8.26 1.34 11.00
CA GLU A 605 6.91 0.86 11.27
C GLU A 605 5.86 1.97 11.41
N LEU A 606 6.30 3.23 11.53
CA LEU A 606 5.42 4.40 11.74
C LEU A 606 5.32 5.22 10.46
N PRO A 607 4.14 5.38 9.85
CA PRO A 607 3.96 6.34 8.76
C PRO A 607 4.09 7.78 9.30
N MET A 608 4.63 8.65 8.46
CA MET A 608 4.91 10.05 8.76
C MET A 608 4.35 10.95 7.67
N CYS A 609 3.59 11.97 8.04
CA CYS A 609 3.14 12.96 7.08
C CYS A 609 4.31 13.88 6.70
N PRO A 610 4.64 14.06 5.41
CA PRO A 610 5.77 14.88 4.97
C PRO A 610 5.50 16.36 5.26
N GLY A 611 6.27 16.93 6.18
CA GLY A 611 6.04 18.28 6.69
C GLY A 611 6.76 19.38 5.90
N ASN A 612 5.99 20.33 5.38
CA ASN A 612 6.42 21.72 5.29
C ASN A 612 5.49 22.54 6.20
N GLN A 613 6.02 23.19 7.24
CA GLN A 613 5.22 23.79 8.33
C GLN A 613 4.52 25.11 7.94
N THR A 614 3.68 25.07 6.90
CA THR A 614 2.91 26.25 6.43
C THR A 614 1.43 25.97 6.17
N GLU A 615 0.99 24.71 6.15
CA GLU A 615 -0.45 24.37 6.17
C GLU A 615 -0.89 24.17 7.61
N THR A 616 -1.15 25.32 8.24
CA THR A 616 -1.97 25.59 9.44
C THR A 616 -2.37 24.41 10.31
N GLU A 617 -1.95 24.46 11.58
CA GLU A 617 -2.54 23.74 12.71
C GLU A 617 -4.08 23.75 12.60
N ASP A 618 -4.71 22.56 12.66
CA ASP A 618 -6.15 22.44 12.50
C ASP A 618 -6.89 23.18 13.64
N PRO A 619 -7.71 24.20 13.33
CA PRO A 619 -8.47 24.95 14.35
C PRO A 619 -9.36 24.07 15.24
N PHE A 620 -9.78 22.89 14.75
CA PHE A 620 -10.58 21.92 15.51
C PHE A 620 -9.83 21.35 16.72
N LEU A 621 -8.50 21.37 16.72
CA LEU A 621 -7.66 20.76 17.78
C LEU A 621 -7.27 21.74 18.90
N GLN A 622 -7.53 23.05 18.76
CA GLN A 622 -7.10 24.06 19.74
C GLN A 622 -8.19 25.03 20.23
N ASP A 623 -9.32 25.24 19.53
CA ASP A 623 -10.34 26.21 19.98
C ASP A 623 -11.45 25.59 20.86
N THR A 624 -11.32 25.79 22.18
CA THR A 624 -12.31 25.38 23.19
C THR A 624 -13.56 26.25 23.21
N ARG A 625 -13.55 27.44 22.58
CA ARG A 625 -14.67 28.40 22.62
C ARG A 625 -15.78 27.96 21.67
N LYS A 626 -17.03 28.02 22.13
CA LYS A 626 -18.22 27.59 21.39
C LYS A 626 -19.09 28.77 20.97
N SER A 627 -19.88 28.59 19.93
CA SER A 627 -20.95 29.52 19.58
C SER A 627 -22.29 29.07 20.19
N PHE A 628 -23.06 30.02 20.71
CA PHE A 628 -24.41 29.79 21.21
C PHE A 628 -25.43 30.26 20.17
N MET A 629 -26.21 29.32 19.64
CA MET A 629 -27.17 29.55 18.56
C MET A 629 -28.61 29.38 19.03
N VAL A 630 -29.49 30.30 18.65
CA VAL A 630 -30.94 30.17 18.86
C VAL A 630 -31.71 30.41 17.57
N ILE A 631 -32.41 29.37 17.10
CA ILE A 631 -33.32 29.42 15.94
C ILE A 631 -34.75 29.44 16.49
N MET A 632 -35.47 30.54 16.33
CA MET A 632 -36.74 30.73 17.05
C MET A 632 -37.93 30.99 16.12
N ASP A 633 -39.03 30.28 16.40
CA ASP A 633 -40.32 30.51 15.78
C ASP A 633 -40.95 31.80 16.32
N GLY A 634 -41.17 32.77 15.42
CA GLY A 634 -41.75 34.07 15.78
C GLY A 634 -43.26 34.07 16.05
N CYS A 635 -43.94 32.92 15.92
CA CYS A 635 -45.40 32.86 16.05
C CYS A 635 -45.88 32.88 17.52
N ASN A 636 -46.35 34.04 17.95
CA ASN A 636 -46.79 34.36 19.31
C ASN A 636 -48.16 33.72 19.67
N SER A 637 -48.19 32.39 19.87
CA SER A 637 -49.41 31.67 20.25
C SER A 637 -49.16 30.52 21.23
N GLY A 638 -50.07 30.36 22.21
CA GLY A 638 -49.95 29.36 23.27
C GLY A 638 -48.65 29.49 24.06
N VAL A 639 -48.06 28.35 24.44
CA VAL A 639 -46.80 28.27 25.20
C VAL A 639 -45.64 29.01 24.51
N GLN A 640 -45.60 29.05 23.17
CA GLN A 640 -44.58 29.82 22.44
C GLN A 640 -44.68 31.32 22.74
N GLY A 641 -45.88 31.85 22.95
CA GLY A 641 -46.06 33.26 23.33
C GLY A 641 -45.51 33.55 24.72
N ASP A 642 -45.72 32.64 25.67
CA ASP A 642 -45.12 32.73 27.01
C ASP A 642 -43.59 32.68 26.92
N VAL A 643 -43.03 31.74 26.15
CA VAL A 643 -41.58 31.60 25.91
C VAL A 643 -41.00 32.84 25.21
N ILE A 644 -41.68 33.44 24.22
CA ILE A 644 -41.26 34.71 23.60
C ILE A 644 -41.27 35.84 24.63
N SER A 645 -42.30 35.92 25.48
CA SER A 645 -42.39 36.95 26.52
C SER A 645 -41.30 36.82 27.60
N LYS A 646 -40.83 35.58 27.85
CA LYS A 646 -39.82 35.23 28.86
C LYS A 646 -38.43 34.96 28.33
N PHE A 647 -38.22 35.06 27.01
CA PHE A 647 -36.92 34.90 26.35
C PHE A 647 -35.72 35.50 27.10
N PRO A 648 -35.71 36.78 27.55
CA PRO A 648 -34.58 37.33 28.31
C PRO A 648 -34.37 36.62 29.66
N ASP A 649 -35.43 36.26 30.37
CA ASP A 649 -35.36 35.58 31.67
C ASP A 649 -34.84 34.14 31.51
N ILE A 650 -35.09 33.49 30.37
CA ILE A 650 -34.62 32.14 30.03
C ILE A 650 -33.13 32.20 29.65
N ILE A 651 -32.76 32.98 28.63
CA ILE A 651 -31.39 33.01 28.11
C ILE A 651 -30.40 33.53 29.15
N ASN A 652 -30.75 34.54 29.95
CA ASN A 652 -29.86 34.98 31.04
C ASN A 652 -29.58 33.86 32.06
N ALA A 653 -30.56 33.00 32.36
CA ALA A 653 -30.35 31.88 33.29
C ALA A 653 -29.48 30.77 32.67
N VAL A 654 -29.66 30.48 31.37
CA VAL A 654 -28.85 29.50 30.63
C VAL A 654 -27.40 29.96 30.52
N ILE A 655 -27.16 31.22 30.13
CA ILE A 655 -25.81 31.75 29.95
C ILE A 655 -25.11 31.98 31.30
N ALA A 656 -25.82 32.43 32.35
CA ALA A 656 -25.26 32.45 33.70
C ALA A 656 -24.80 31.04 34.12
N LYS A 657 -25.59 30.00 33.81
CA LYS A 657 -25.21 28.63 34.15
C LYS A 657 -24.06 28.07 33.31
N ALA A 658 -23.90 28.54 32.08
CA ALA A 658 -22.73 28.26 31.25
C ALA A 658 -21.45 28.93 31.82
N SER A 659 -21.55 30.19 32.23
CA SER A 659 -20.43 30.93 32.84
C SER A 659 -19.99 30.37 34.19
N ASP A 660 -20.90 29.80 34.99
CA ASP A 660 -20.55 29.07 36.22
C ASP A 660 -19.58 27.89 35.99
N LEU A 661 -19.57 27.30 34.78
CA LEU A 661 -18.73 26.14 34.45
C LEU A 661 -17.37 26.58 33.92
N GLN A 662 -17.36 27.49 32.93
CA GLN A 662 -16.15 27.97 32.29
C GLN A 662 -16.35 29.42 31.80
N ASP A 663 -15.48 30.31 32.28
CA ASP A 663 -15.44 31.69 31.82
C ASP A 663 -15.21 31.74 30.30
N ALA A 664 -16.06 32.52 29.63
CA ALA A 664 -16.08 32.69 28.17
C ALA A 664 -16.24 31.38 27.34
N TRP A 665 -16.89 30.34 27.88
CA TRP A 665 -17.25 29.13 27.09
C TRP A 665 -18.01 29.48 25.80
N PHE A 666 -18.94 30.43 25.86
CA PHE A 666 -19.58 31.02 24.69
C PHE A 666 -19.06 32.43 24.41
N THR A 667 -18.43 32.64 23.26
CA THR A 667 -17.86 33.94 22.83
C THR A 667 -18.61 34.59 21.66
N SER A 668 -19.45 33.82 20.97
CA SER A 668 -20.27 34.24 19.84
C SER A 668 -21.72 33.86 20.09
N PHE A 669 -22.63 34.83 20.01
CA PHE A 669 -24.06 34.64 20.17
C PHE A 669 -24.76 34.96 18.84
N ILE A 670 -25.46 33.96 18.30
CA ILE A 670 -26.04 34.00 16.96
C ILE A 670 -27.51 33.59 17.07
N GLY A 671 -28.38 34.20 16.29
CA GLY A 671 -29.79 33.80 16.27
C GLY A 671 -30.54 34.26 15.05
N ILE A 672 -31.66 33.61 14.82
CA ILE A 672 -32.48 33.81 13.63
C ILE A 672 -33.95 33.55 13.98
N VAL A 673 -34.86 34.37 13.46
CA VAL A 673 -36.30 34.27 13.74
C VAL A 673 -37.04 33.95 12.44
N PHE A 674 -37.71 32.81 12.38
CA PHE A 674 -38.50 32.40 11.20
C PHE A 674 -40.00 32.61 11.40
N ARG A 675 -40.71 32.88 10.30
CA ARG A 675 -42.16 33.15 10.26
C ARG A 675 -42.77 32.56 8.98
N THR A 676 -44.00 32.06 9.06
CA THR A 676 -44.69 31.46 7.90
C THR A 676 -45.85 32.35 7.47
N THR A 677 -45.80 32.87 6.24
CA THR A 677 -46.80 33.78 5.65
C THR A 677 -47.02 33.51 4.15
N ALA A 678 -48.19 33.87 3.64
CA ALA A 678 -48.61 33.62 2.25
C ALA A 678 -47.77 34.30 1.16
N SER A 679 -46.89 35.25 1.51
CA SER A 679 -46.00 35.97 0.59
C SER A 679 -44.56 35.87 1.08
N LYS A 680 -43.76 35.02 0.42
CA LYS A 680 -42.42 34.60 0.85
C LYS A 680 -41.46 35.77 1.19
N VAL A 681 -41.26 36.01 2.48
CA VAL A 681 -39.96 36.40 3.09
C VAL A 681 -39.91 35.70 4.46
N PRO A 682 -39.28 34.52 4.60
CA PRO A 682 -39.62 33.60 5.70
C PRO A 682 -38.72 33.69 6.95
N VAL A 683 -37.58 34.38 6.85
CA VAL A 683 -36.49 34.32 7.83
C VAL A 683 -35.98 35.74 8.11
N SER A 684 -35.73 36.08 9.37
CA SER A 684 -35.13 37.37 9.75
C SER A 684 -33.68 37.48 9.28
N PRO A 685 -33.12 38.70 9.20
CA PRO A 685 -31.66 38.85 9.17
C PRO A 685 -31.02 38.09 10.35
N ILE A 686 -29.82 37.54 10.12
CA ILE A 686 -29.09 36.81 11.17
C ILE A 686 -28.59 37.79 12.21
N ILE A 687 -29.07 37.62 13.44
CA ILE A 687 -28.63 38.39 14.60
C ILE A 687 -27.29 37.84 15.07
N LYS A 688 -26.30 38.72 15.22
CA LYS A 688 -24.98 38.40 15.77
C LYS A 688 -24.63 39.36 16.88
N ALA A 689 -24.01 38.87 17.94
CA ALA A 689 -23.43 39.69 18.99
C ALA A 689 -22.27 38.96 19.70
N SER A 690 -21.27 39.73 20.14
CA SER A 690 -20.18 39.28 21.03
C SER A 690 -20.55 39.38 22.52
N ASN A 691 -21.78 39.73 22.85
CA ASN A 691 -22.25 39.92 24.23
C ASN A 691 -23.73 39.53 24.36
N VAL A 692 -24.04 38.70 25.35
CA VAL A 692 -25.37 38.17 25.63
C VAL A 692 -26.45 39.25 25.79
N SER A 693 -26.16 40.39 26.42
CA SER A 693 -27.13 41.47 26.60
C SER A 693 -27.52 42.14 25.28
N MET A 694 -26.58 42.24 24.33
CA MET A 694 -26.84 42.75 23.00
C MET A 694 -27.58 41.72 22.14
N PHE A 695 -27.24 40.43 22.28
CA PHE A 695 -27.94 39.32 21.65
C PHE A 695 -29.41 39.27 22.06
N ILE A 696 -29.68 39.22 23.38
CA ILE A 696 -31.02 39.18 23.95
C ILE A 696 -31.85 40.35 23.45
N LYS A 697 -31.31 41.58 23.50
CA LYS A 697 -32.03 42.76 23.01
C LYS A 697 -32.41 42.62 21.52
N ARG A 698 -31.46 42.26 20.66
CA ARG A 698 -31.71 42.15 19.20
C ARG A 698 -32.71 41.03 18.88
N MET A 699 -32.61 39.88 19.56
CA MET A 699 -33.59 38.79 19.44
C MET A 699 -34.97 39.23 19.89
N GLN A 700 -35.10 39.93 21.02
CA GLN A 700 -36.39 40.46 21.48
C GLN A 700 -36.95 41.51 20.52
N ASP A 701 -36.13 42.44 20.02
CA ASP A 701 -36.54 43.45 19.05
C ASP A 701 -37.10 42.77 17.77
N GLU A 702 -36.40 41.76 17.23
CA GLU A 702 -36.90 40.97 16.09
C GLU A 702 -38.16 40.16 16.42
N LEU A 703 -38.21 39.43 17.54
CA LEU A 703 -39.41 38.71 17.99
C LEU A 703 -40.61 39.63 18.24
N ASN A 704 -40.37 40.93 18.44
CA ASN A 704 -41.42 41.94 18.60
C ASN A 704 -42.01 42.44 17.28
N ILE A 705 -41.35 42.21 16.14
CA ILE A 705 -41.84 42.60 14.82
C ILE A 705 -42.93 41.63 14.35
N ASN A 706 -44.03 42.15 13.78
CA ASN A 706 -45.08 41.39 13.09
C ASN A 706 -45.67 40.20 13.87
N LYS A 707 -45.83 40.31 15.21
CA LYS A 707 -46.36 39.23 16.07
C LYS A 707 -47.69 38.63 15.62
N ASP A 708 -48.53 39.45 14.98
CA ASP A 708 -49.92 39.11 14.63
C ASP A 708 -50.05 38.53 13.21
N THR A 709 -48.95 38.33 12.47
CA THR A 709 -49.01 37.98 11.02
C THR A 709 -48.78 36.51 10.69
N CYS A 710 -48.67 35.61 11.68
CA CYS A 710 -48.51 34.19 11.40
C CYS A 710 -49.81 33.56 10.88
N GLU A 711 -49.69 32.69 9.87
CA GLU A 711 -50.81 31.85 9.46
C GLU A 711 -51.26 30.89 10.58
N MET A 712 -52.54 30.50 10.57
CA MET A 712 -53.09 29.51 11.51
C MET A 712 -52.63 28.06 11.23
N THR A 713 -51.63 27.87 10.37
CA THR A 713 -51.06 26.56 10.03
C THR A 713 -50.06 26.12 11.10
N THR A 714 -49.84 24.81 11.23
CA THR A 714 -48.76 24.24 12.06
C THR A 714 -47.44 24.09 11.32
N ASP A 715 -47.44 24.28 10.00
CA ASP A 715 -46.26 24.10 9.16
C ASP A 715 -45.30 25.29 9.30
N ARG A 716 -44.00 25.01 9.33
CA ARG A 716 -42.92 25.99 9.45
C ARG A 716 -41.83 25.76 8.42
N GLN A 717 -41.09 26.82 8.09
CA GLN A 717 -39.89 26.79 7.25
C GLN A 717 -38.63 26.82 8.12
N MET A 718 -38.45 25.77 8.93
CA MET A 718 -37.41 25.71 9.97
C MET A 718 -36.09 25.10 9.47
N MET A 719 -36.16 24.19 8.49
CA MET A 719 -34.98 23.56 7.89
C MET A 719 -34.23 24.53 6.97
N LEU A 720 -34.96 25.42 6.29
CA LEU A 720 -34.37 26.55 5.58
C LEU A 720 -33.66 27.52 6.55
N ALA A 721 -34.30 27.88 7.67
CA ALA A 721 -33.66 28.75 8.67
C ALA A 721 -32.39 28.12 9.30
N LEU A 722 -32.36 26.79 9.48
CA LEU A 722 -31.15 26.04 9.84
C LEU A 722 -30.09 26.09 8.73
N THR A 723 -30.49 25.93 7.47
CA THR A 723 -29.57 25.97 6.33
C THR A 723 -28.94 27.36 6.17
N ASP A 724 -29.73 28.43 6.34
CA ASP A 724 -29.29 29.82 6.22
C ASP A 724 -28.32 30.21 7.35
N ILE A 725 -28.61 29.86 8.61
CA ILE A 725 -27.73 30.19 9.75
C ILE A 725 -26.40 29.44 9.71
N MET A 726 -26.38 28.19 9.20
CA MET A 726 -25.17 27.38 9.09
C MET A 726 -24.26 27.80 7.92
N ASN A 727 -24.84 28.24 6.79
CA ASN A 727 -24.08 28.61 5.60
C ASN A 727 -23.65 30.09 5.55
N GLU A 728 -23.97 30.89 6.57
CA GLU A 728 -23.67 32.33 6.59
C GLU A 728 -22.14 32.59 6.70
N PRO A 729 -21.46 33.10 5.66
CA PRO A 729 -20.00 33.17 5.64
C PRO A 729 -19.39 34.10 6.69
N THR A 730 -20.17 35.03 7.22
CA THR A 730 -19.73 35.93 8.30
C THR A 730 -20.03 35.37 9.70
N VAL A 731 -20.42 34.09 9.84
CA VAL A 731 -20.40 33.36 11.11
C VAL A 731 -19.16 32.47 11.16
N ALA A 732 -18.26 32.75 12.10
CA ALA A 732 -17.21 31.78 12.47
C ALA A 732 -17.83 30.73 13.40
N LEU A 733 -18.37 29.65 12.82
CA LEU A 733 -18.88 28.50 13.58
C LEU A 733 -17.69 27.72 14.12
N THR A 734 -17.53 27.69 15.45
CA THR A 734 -16.54 26.82 16.09
C THR A 734 -17.07 25.39 16.24
N PRO A 735 -16.23 24.35 16.14
CA PRO A 735 -16.68 22.97 16.18
C PRO A 735 -17.37 22.59 17.48
N ARG A 736 -18.41 21.73 17.42
CA ARG A 736 -19.26 21.34 18.57
C ARG A 736 -20.01 22.52 19.23
N SER A 737 -20.31 23.56 18.46
CA SER A 737 -21.22 24.63 18.89
C SER A 737 -22.60 24.09 19.23
N GLN A 738 -23.38 24.86 20.00
CA GLN A 738 -24.68 24.44 20.52
C GLN A 738 -25.80 25.29 19.92
N ALA A 739 -26.75 24.64 19.24
CA ALA A 739 -27.88 25.28 18.59
C ALA A 739 -29.21 24.78 19.16
N PHE A 740 -30.07 25.72 19.56
CA PHE A 740 -31.40 25.43 20.10
C PHE A 740 -32.48 25.94 19.15
N LEU A 741 -33.27 25.03 18.57
CA LEU A 741 -34.40 25.37 17.70
C LEU A 741 -35.70 25.30 18.49
N ILE A 742 -36.40 26.42 18.67
CA ILE A 742 -37.60 26.51 19.53
C ILE A 742 -38.83 26.85 18.68
N THR A 743 -39.83 25.96 18.63
CA THR A 743 -41.01 26.10 17.74
C THR A 743 -42.30 25.50 18.31
N ASN A 744 -43.45 26.08 17.93
CA ASN A 744 -44.77 25.47 18.18
C ASN A 744 -45.36 24.76 16.95
N GLY A 745 -44.59 24.63 15.88
CA GLY A 745 -44.99 23.97 14.64
C GLY A 745 -44.21 22.69 14.35
N VAL A 746 -44.39 22.21 13.12
CA VAL A 746 -43.72 21.06 12.52
C VAL A 746 -42.99 21.49 11.25
N ALA A 747 -41.96 20.75 10.83
CA ALA A 747 -41.17 21.07 9.64
C ALA A 747 -42.00 20.90 8.35
N GLY A 748 -42.68 21.96 7.91
CA GLY A 748 -43.40 22.00 6.64
C GLY A 748 -42.44 21.89 5.45
N ASP A 749 -41.19 22.30 5.66
CA ASP A 749 -40.05 22.19 4.74
C ASP A 749 -39.17 20.96 4.99
N TYR A 750 -39.71 19.86 5.53
CA TYR A 750 -38.98 18.60 5.82
C TYR A 750 -38.10 18.07 4.65
N ALA A 751 -38.49 18.36 3.40
CA ALA A 751 -37.67 18.04 2.21
C ALA A 751 -36.31 18.78 2.16
N GLN A 752 -36.08 19.78 3.01
CA GLN A 752 -34.83 20.53 3.17
C GLN A 752 -33.99 20.04 4.36
N ALA A 753 -34.44 19.01 5.10
CA ALA A 753 -33.68 18.45 6.21
C ALA A 753 -32.28 17.94 5.80
N ARG A 754 -32.13 17.41 4.57
CA ARG A 754 -30.82 16.98 4.06
C ARG A 754 -29.85 18.15 3.84
N PRO A 755 -30.16 19.21 3.05
CA PRO A 755 -29.34 20.42 2.99
C PRO A 755 -28.99 21.02 4.36
N ALA A 756 -29.93 21.00 5.32
CA ALA A 756 -29.65 21.44 6.68
C ALA A 756 -28.59 20.55 7.37
N MET A 757 -28.72 19.22 7.26
CA MET A 757 -27.74 18.27 7.80
C MET A 757 -26.37 18.36 7.13
N ASP A 758 -26.31 18.55 5.81
CA ASP A 758 -25.06 18.74 5.07
C ASP A 758 -24.33 20.02 5.58
N ALA A 759 -25.07 21.09 5.89
CA ALA A 759 -24.52 22.32 6.47
C ALA A 759 -24.10 22.16 7.95
N ILE A 760 -24.87 21.42 8.75
CA ILE A 760 -24.53 21.07 10.14
C ILE A 760 -23.23 20.24 10.19
N ALA A 761 -23.04 19.31 9.25
CA ALA A 761 -21.90 18.40 9.19
C ALA A 761 -20.54 19.09 8.99
N VAL A 762 -20.51 20.32 8.45
CA VAL A 762 -19.27 21.10 8.29
C VAL A 762 -18.76 21.63 9.63
N SER A 763 -19.66 21.96 10.56
CA SER A 763 -19.33 22.60 11.85
C SER A 763 -19.49 21.68 13.07
N HIS A 764 -19.95 20.43 12.88
CA HIS A 764 -20.26 19.48 13.97
C HIS A 764 -21.19 20.11 15.04
N THR A 765 -22.09 21.00 14.64
CA THR A 765 -22.96 21.73 15.59
C THR A 765 -24.07 20.81 16.08
N ALA A 766 -24.20 20.65 17.40
CA ALA A 766 -25.30 19.89 17.99
C ALA A 766 -26.59 20.73 17.94
N VAL A 767 -27.65 20.20 17.33
CA VAL A 767 -28.93 20.91 17.15
C VAL A 767 -30.01 20.28 18.01
N SER A 768 -30.32 20.87 19.15
CA SER A 768 -31.43 20.43 19.99
C SER A 768 -32.74 21.11 19.56
N ILE A 769 -33.76 20.31 19.22
CA ILE A 769 -35.05 20.79 18.74
C ILE A 769 -36.09 20.71 19.85
N ILE A 770 -36.77 21.82 20.12
CA ILE A 770 -37.64 22.06 21.25
C ILE A 770 -39.03 22.43 20.73
N SER A 771 -39.98 21.51 20.89
CA SER A 771 -41.38 21.70 20.53
C SER A 771 -42.18 22.21 21.73
N THR A 772 -42.83 23.37 21.57
CA THR A 772 -43.64 24.06 22.59
C THR A 772 -45.15 23.83 22.41
N VAL A 773 -45.54 22.70 21.80
CA VAL A 773 -46.96 22.35 21.64
C VAL A 773 -47.54 21.98 23.00
N GLY A 774 -48.42 22.84 23.54
CA GLY A 774 -49.02 22.71 24.89
C GLY A 774 -49.96 21.51 25.12
N LYS A 775 -49.90 20.48 24.27
CA LYS A 775 -50.51 19.15 24.43
C LYS A 775 -49.54 18.12 23.86
N THR A 776 -49.42 16.96 24.50
CA THR A 776 -48.57 15.85 24.03
C THR A 776 -48.92 15.45 22.60
N MET A 777 -47.91 15.35 21.72
CA MET A 777 -48.12 14.88 20.35
C MET A 777 -48.54 13.40 20.36
N PRO A 778 -49.59 13.00 19.62
CA PRO A 778 -49.98 11.59 19.53
C PRO A 778 -48.90 10.75 18.84
N LEU A 779 -48.68 9.51 19.30
CA LEU A 779 -47.60 8.66 18.79
C LEU A 779 -47.67 8.31 17.30
N ALA A 780 -48.87 8.29 16.71
CA ALA A 780 -49.02 8.17 15.26
C ALA A 780 -48.32 9.30 14.48
N SER A 781 -48.13 10.48 15.09
CA SER A 781 -47.47 11.62 14.47
C SER A 781 -45.94 11.49 14.37
N LEU A 782 -45.30 10.57 15.09
CA LEU A 782 -43.87 10.26 14.86
C LEU A 782 -43.64 9.50 13.54
N SER A 783 -44.71 9.05 12.87
CA SER A 783 -44.66 8.55 11.49
C SER A 783 -44.95 9.64 10.43
N ASP A 784 -45.28 10.87 10.86
CA ASP A 784 -45.37 12.02 9.95
C ASP A 784 -43.94 12.42 9.52
N PRO A 785 -43.64 12.47 8.20
CA PRO A 785 -42.32 12.88 7.69
C PRO A 785 -41.85 14.23 8.25
N LYS A 786 -42.77 15.14 8.60
CA LYS A 786 -42.44 16.44 9.17
C LYS A 786 -41.81 16.31 10.55
N ILE A 787 -42.40 15.52 11.44
CA ILE A 787 -41.88 15.32 12.80
C ILE A 787 -40.68 14.37 12.78
N ALA A 788 -40.73 13.32 11.95
CA ALA A 788 -39.61 12.40 11.77
C ALA A 788 -38.33 13.13 11.31
N SER A 789 -38.44 14.14 10.43
CA SER A 789 -37.31 14.97 10.03
C SER A 789 -36.72 15.80 11.17
N MET A 790 -37.57 16.29 12.10
CA MET A 790 -37.11 17.03 13.28
C MET A 790 -36.38 16.12 14.25
N THR A 791 -36.90 14.91 14.51
CA THR A 791 -36.22 13.94 15.39
C THR A 791 -34.91 13.44 14.78
N SER A 792 -34.85 13.22 13.46
CA SER A 792 -33.61 12.82 12.76
C SER A 792 -32.56 13.93 12.84
N VAL A 793 -32.90 15.18 12.48
CA VAL A 793 -31.94 16.30 12.54
C VAL A 793 -31.39 16.52 13.96
N ALA A 794 -32.24 16.37 14.98
CA ALA A 794 -31.79 16.48 16.37
C ALA A 794 -30.84 15.34 16.75
N HIS A 795 -31.24 14.10 16.48
CA HIS A 795 -30.48 12.90 16.81
C HIS A 795 -29.13 12.82 16.07
N ASP A 796 -29.16 12.95 14.74
CA ASP A 796 -28.01 12.73 13.85
C ASP A 796 -26.94 13.83 13.98
N SER A 797 -27.30 15.00 14.54
CA SER A 797 -26.36 16.07 14.91
C SER A 797 -25.77 15.94 16.32
N GLY A 798 -26.23 14.97 17.11
CA GLY A 798 -25.86 14.82 18.52
C GLY A 798 -26.58 15.76 19.50
N GLY A 799 -27.59 16.49 19.02
CA GLY A 799 -28.55 17.18 19.87
C GLY A 799 -29.60 16.21 20.44
N ALA A 800 -30.74 16.75 20.85
CA ALA A 800 -31.88 15.97 21.33
C ALA A 800 -33.22 16.64 20.99
N PHE A 801 -34.27 15.83 20.86
CA PHE A 801 -35.63 16.30 20.60
C PHE A 801 -36.48 16.36 21.87
N TYR A 802 -37.02 17.54 22.18
CA TYR A 802 -37.78 17.82 23.40
C TYR A 802 -39.21 18.28 23.11
N GLN A 803 -40.18 17.79 23.88
CA GLN A 803 -41.53 18.36 23.94
C GLN A 803 -41.80 18.94 25.33
N ILE A 804 -42.18 20.22 25.35
CA ILE A 804 -42.28 21.02 26.57
C ILE A 804 -43.69 21.57 26.75
N PRO A 805 -44.35 21.32 27.91
CA PRO A 805 -45.73 21.76 28.15
C PRO A 805 -45.87 23.23 28.57
N ASP A 806 -44.80 23.85 29.12
CA ASP A 806 -44.83 25.20 29.69
C ASP A 806 -43.42 25.85 29.74
N GLU A 807 -43.37 27.19 29.84
CA GLU A 807 -42.11 27.95 29.91
C GLU A 807 -41.22 27.61 31.12
N PRO A 808 -41.73 27.45 32.36
CA PRO A 808 -40.91 27.08 33.50
C PRO A 808 -40.17 25.75 33.30
N THR A 809 -40.81 24.78 32.64
CA THR A 809 -40.21 23.50 32.28
C THR A 809 -39.11 23.66 31.23
N LEU A 810 -39.31 24.53 30.23
CA LEU A 810 -38.26 24.87 29.24
C LEU A 810 -37.02 25.44 29.93
N LYS A 811 -37.22 26.44 30.80
CA LYS A 811 -36.13 27.08 31.53
C LYS A 811 -35.37 26.09 32.42
N LYS A 812 -36.09 25.18 33.10
CA LYS A 812 -35.49 24.13 33.91
C LYS A 812 -34.70 23.12 33.08
N LEU A 813 -35.20 22.75 31.90
CA LEU A 813 -34.49 21.84 30.99
C LEU A 813 -33.19 22.47 30.48
N LEU A 814 -33.26 23.64 29.85
CA LEU A 814 -32.09 24.27 29.25
C LEU A 814 -30.99 24.58 30.29
N THR A 815 -31.36 24.98 31.51
CA THR A 815 -30.38 25.21 32.59
C THR A 815 -29.80 23.93 33.18
N ALA A 816 -30.51 22.80 33.10
CA ALA A 816 -29.98 21.49 33.47
C ALA A 816 -29.05 20.92 32.38
N ASP A 817 -29.47 20.95 31.12
CA ASP A 817 -28.76 20.38 29.98
C ASP A 817 -27.47 21.15 29.67
N ILE A 818 -27.50 22.49 29.61
CA ILE A 818 -26.30 23.33 29.41
C ILE A 818 -25.25 23.08 30.50
N GLY A 819 -25.69 22.73 31.71
CA GLY A 819 -24.86 22.34 32.85
C GLY A 819 -24.14 21.00 32.70
N THR A 820 -24.32 20.31 31.56
CA THR A 820 -23.75 18.98 31.26
C THR A 820 -23.08 18.87 29.89
N LEU A 821 -23.08 19.93 29.08
CA LEU A 821 -22.56 19.91 27.70
C LEU A 821 -21.08 20.34 27.58
N PHE A 822 -20.56 21.10 28.55
CA PHE A 822 -19.12 21.39 28.67
C PHE A 822 -18.35 20.08 28.93
N GLU A 823 -17.16 19.92 28.31
CA GLU A 823 -16.30 18.72 28.43
C GLU A 823 -17.05 17.37 28.29
N SER A 824 -18.11 17.36 27.47
CA SER A 824 -18.97 16.20 27.31
C SER A 824 -18.70 15.45 26.01
N TYR A 825 -18.79 14.13 26.09
CA TYR A 825 -18.59 13.22 24.96
C TYR A 825 -19.69 12.16 24.95
N HIS A 826 -20.12 11.71 23.76
CA HIS A 826 -21.16 10.68 23.68
C HIS A 826 -20.57 9.30 23.99
N LEU A 827 -21.24 8.59 24.89
CA LEU A 827 -20.99 7.20 25.28
C LEU A 827 -21.96 6.23 24.59
N SER A 828 -23.14 6.73 24.19
CA SER A 828 -24.10 6.05 23.33
C SER A 828 -25.09 7.05 22.76
N SER A 829 -25.59 6.80 21.56
CA SER A 829 -26.73 7.50 20.98
C SER A 829 -27.51 6.48 20.16
N LEU A 830 -28.82 6.36 20.40
CA LEU A 830 -29.65 5.28 19.86
C LEU A 830 -31.06 5.78 19.55
N ALA A 831 -31.57 5.47 18.37
CA ALA A 831 -32.95 5.73 17.96
C ALA A 831 -33.62 4.40 17.56
N ARG A 832 -34.64 3.97 18.32
CA ARG A 832 -35.29 2.67 18.10
C ARG A 832 -36.80 2.75 18.17
N LYS A 833 -37.47 1.73 17.61
CA LYS A 833 -38.94 1.58 17.64
C LYS A 833 -39.52 1.15 19.00
N GLU A 834 -38.69 0.67 19.92
CA GLU A 834 -39.07 0.33 21.29
C GLU A 834 -37.84 0.32 22.23
N CYS A 835 -38.03 0.84 23.45
CA CYS A 835 -37.01 0.88 24.51
C CYS A 835 -37.33 -0.03 25.71
N SER A 836 -38.51 -0.66 25.77
CA SER A 836 -38.87 -1.64 26.80
C SER A 836 -37.82 -2.76 26.83
N GLY A 837 -37.22 -3.01 28.00
CA GLY A 837 -36.17 -4.03 28.14
C GLY A 837 -34.86 -3.76 27.39
N LEU A 838 -34.58 -2.50 26.98
CA LEU A 838 -33.29 -2.10 26.43
C LEU A 838 -32.16 -2.50 27.38
N GLN A 839 -31.09 -3.12 26.85
CA GLN A 839 -29.83 -3.32 27.55
C GLN A 839 -28.68 -2.82 26.69
N GLU A 840 -27.90 -1.90 27.25
CA GLU A 840 -26.77 -1.25 26.60
C GLU A 840 -25.51 -1.37 27.45
N TYR A 841 -24.37 -1.40 26.76
CA TYR A 841 -23.06 -1.58 27.37
C TYR A 841 -22.15 -0.42 26.96
N VAL A 842 -22.00 0.55 27.87
CA VAL A 842 -21.21 1.77 27.67
C VAL A 842 -19.90 1.66 28.42
N GLN A 843 -18.83 2.16 27.82
CA GLN A 843 -17.48 1.98 28.36
C GLN A 843 -16.96 3.32 28.88
N VAL A 844 -16.89 3.45 30.20
CA VAL A 844 -16.64 4.70 30.91
C VAL A 844 -15.16 4.83 31.24
N GLY A 845 -14.60 6.03 31.00
CA GLY A 845 -13.19 6.31 31.16
C GLY A 845 -12.75 6.62 32.57
N GLY A 846 -11.44 6.46 32.80
CA GLY A 846 -10.77 6.69 34.08
C GLY A 846 -11.19 8.00 34.74
N ASP A 847 -11.10 9.10 34.03
CA ASP A 847 -11.36 10.45 34.56
C ASP A 847 -12.78 10.97 34.27
N THR A 848 -13.73 10.06 34.03
CA THR A 848 -15.15 10.44 33.89
C THR A 848 -15.76 10.78 35.25
N LYS A 849 -16.29 12.00 35.38
CA LYS A 849 -16.86 12.53 36.64
C LYS A 849 -18.40 12.46 36.69
N MET A 850 -19.05 12.41 35.53
CA MET A 850 -20.51 12.40 35.41
C MET A 850 -20.97 11.51 34.25
N LEU A 851 -22.11 10.83 34.44
CA LEU A 851 -22.92 10.26 33.37
C LEU A 851 -24.25 10.99 33.27
N VAL A 852 -24.69 11.20 32.04
CA VAL A 852 -25.94 11.87 31.68
C VAL A 852 -26.73 10.95 30.78
N PHE A 853 -28.02 10.79 31.08
CA PHE A 853 -28.96 10.01 30.28
C PHE A 853 -30.11 10.94 29.88
N ASP A 854 -30.18 11.25 28.59
CA ASP A 854 -31.26 12.03 28.01
C ASP A 854 -32.10 11.10 27.14
N ILE A 855 -33.38 10.95 27.49
CA ILE A 855 -34.27 9.95 26.90
C ILE A 855 -35.56 10.62 26.43
N PHE A 856 -35.86 10.45 25.15
CA PHE A 856 -37.19 10.70 24.58
C PHE A 856 -37.94 9.38 24.47
N ALA A 857 -39.11 9.26 25.09
CA ALA A 857 -39.96 8.08 25.11
C ALA A 857 -41.44 8.46 25.32
N GLN A 858 -42.35 7.50 25.44
CA GLN A 858 -43.79 7.77 25.64
C GLN A 858 -44.16 8.08 27.10
N LYS A 859 -43.31 7.60 28.01
CA LYS A 859 -43.43 7.66 29.46
C LYS A 859 -42.02 7.74 30.04
N THR A 860 -41.90 8.35 31.21
CA THR A 860 -40.70 8.30 32.04
C THR A 860 -40.23 6.84 32.23
N PRO A 861 -39.03 6.46 31.77
CA PRO A 861 -38.52 5.11 31.90
C PRO A 861 -37.86 4.89 33.27
N VAL A 862 -37.95 3.67 33.80
CA VAL A 862 -37.16 3.21 34.93
C VAL A 862 -35.81 2.70 34.44
N ILE A 863 -34.73 3.41 34.76
CA ILE A 863 -33.36 3.02 34.43
C ILE A 863 -32.77 2.12 35.53
N HIS A 864 -32.01 1.12 35.13
CA HIS A 864 -31.17 0.30 35.99
C HIS A 864 -29.72 0.41 35.54
N LEU A 865 -28.89 1.11 36.30
CA LEU A 865 -27.47 1.26 36.04
C LEU A 865 -26.66 0.27 36.88
N TYR A 866 -25.67 -0.36 36.26
CA TYR A 866 -24.70 -1.22 36.95
C TYR A 866 -23.27 -0.81 36.59
N ASP A 867 -22.42 -0.73 37.61
CA ASP A 867 -20.99 -0.46 37.48
C ASP A 867 -20.23 -1.69 36.89
N PRO A 868 -18.92 -1.56 36.58
CA PRO A 868 -18.11 -2.66 36.04
C PRO A 868 -17.92 -3.85 37.00
N LEU A 869 -18.26 -3.68 38.28
CA LEU A 869 -18.28 -4.74 39.30
C LEU A 869 -19.70 -5.34 39.48
N ASN A 870 -20.65 -4.94 38.62
CA ASN A 870 -22.07 -5.33 38.63
C ASN A 870 -22.83 -4.89 39.90
N ASN A 871 -22.35 -3.87 40.63
CA ASN A 871 -23.13 -3.20 41.68
C ASN A 871 -24.20 -2.32 41.04
N LYS A 872 -25.40 -2.27 41.62
CA LYS A 872 -26.45 -1.33 41.19
C LYS A 872 -26.09 0.09 41.63
N VAL A 873 -26.22 1.05 40.72
CA VAL A 873 -25.98 2.48 40.96
C VAL A 873 -27.29 3.25 40.80
N ASP A 874 -27.57 4.17 41.73
CA ASP A 874 -28.77 4.99 41.71
C ASP A 874 -28.62 6.18 40.74
N VAL A 875 -29.70 6.49 40.01
CA VAL A 875 -29.75 7.58 39.03
C VAL A 875 -30.59 8.74 39.58
N THR A 876 -30.12 9.98 39.42
CA THR A 876 -30.86 11.18 39.85
C THR A 876 -31.64 11.76 38.69
N GLN A 877 -32.98 11.73 38.75
CA GLN A 877 -33.84 12.39 37.78
C GLN A 877 -33.85 13.91 38.01
N VAL A 878 -33.42 14.69 37.02
CA VAL A 878 -33.30 16.16 37.12
C VAL A 878 -34.53 16.85 36.53
N VAL A 879 -34.97 16.40 35.35
CA VAL A 879 -36.12 16.93 34.61
C VAL A 879 -36.93 15.76 34.04
N SER A 880 -38.25 15.91 34.03
CA SER A 880 -39.17 15.03 33.30
C SER A 880 -40.28 15.87 32.69
N THR A 881 -40.63 15.56 31.44
CA THR A 881 -41.94 15.89 30.87
C THR A 881 -42.73 14.58 30.70
N ALA A 882 -43.84 14.61 29.97
CA ALA A 882 -44.54 13.39 29.59
C ALA A 882 -43.73 12.50 28.63
N THR A 883 -42.83 13.10 27.83
CA THR A 883 -42.07 12.41 26.78
C THR A 883 -40.56 12.47 26.93
N ASN A 884 -40.02 13.41 27.72
CA ASN A 884 -38.59 13.56 27.93
C ASN A 884 -38.22 13.25 29.37
N SER A 885 -37.08 12.61 29.60
CA SER A 885 -36.58 12.29 30.92
C SER A 885 -35.06 12.41 30.96
N PHE A 886 -34.57 13.26 31.86
CA PHE A 886 -33.17 13.61 31.98
C PHE A 886 -32.64 13.15 33.34
N PHE A 887 -31.70 12.21 33.33
CA PHE A 887 -31.09 11.63 34.52
C PHE A 887 -29.59 11.90 34.57
N THR A 888 -29.04 12.03 35.77
CA THR A 888 -27.60 12.19 35.98
C THR A 888 -27.09 11.28 37.09
N VAL A 889 -25.82 10.89 36.98
CA VAL A 889 -25.04 10.21 38.02
C VAL A 889 -23.77 11.01 38.22
N LYS A 890 -23.51 11.43 39.46
CA LYS A 890 -22.36 12.28 39.83
C LYS A 890 -21.58 11.58 40.94
N ASN A 891 -20.26 11.51 40.79
CA ASN A 891 -19.33 11.02 41.82
C ASN A 891 -17.97 11.72 41.62
N GLU A 892 -17.10 11.73 42.63
CA GLU A 892 -15.77 12.35 42.51
C GLU A 892 -14.90 11.65 41.45
N LYS A 893 -15.04 10.33 41.32
CA LYS A 893 -14.48 9.52 40.23
C LYS A 893 -15.37 8.30 39.98
N LEU A 894 -15.79 8.07 38.75
CA LEU A 894 -16.53 6.86 38.39
C LEU A 894 -15.55 5.70 38.13
N PRO A 895 -15.83 4.45 38.55
CA PRO A 895 -14.97 3.33 38.22
C PRO A 895 -14.89 3.12 36.69
N PRO A 896 -13.68 3.11 36.10
CA PRO A 896 -13.51 2.84 34.67
C PRO A 896 -13.87 1.38 34.34
N GLY A 897 -14.42 1.17 33.15
CA GLY A 897 -14.79 -0.16 32.68
C GLY A 897 -16.11 -0.17 31.90
N LEU A 898 -16.62 -1.39 31.67
CA LEU A 898 -17.87 -1.61 30.95
C LEU A 898 -19.06 -1.53 31.92
N TRP A 899 -19.84 -0.46 31.82
CA TRP A 899 -21.08 -0.27 32.56
C TRP A 899 -22.26 -0.86 31.79
N ARG A 900 -23.23 -1.43 32.52
CA ARG A 900 -24.48 -1.92 31.92
C ARG A 900 -25.63 -0.99 32.27
N VAL A 901 -26.29 -0.49 31.25
CA VAL A 901 -27.47 0.38 31.32
C VAL A 901 -28.69 -0.45 30.90
N GLY A 902 -29.70 -0.54 31.73
CA GLY A 902 -30.98 -1.19 31.41
C GLY A 902 -32.14 -0.22 31.50
N ILE A 903 -33.14 -0.37 30.63
CA ILE A 903 -34.49 0.18 30.83
C ILE A 903 -35.40 -1.00 31.20
N ASP A 904 -36.23 -0.83 32.23
CA ASP A 904 -37.10 -1.90 32.71
C ASP A 904 -38.04 -2.41 31.59
N ASN A 905 -38.31 -3.72 31.62
CA ASN A 905 -39.24 -4.40 30.73
C ASN A 905 -40.69 -4.35 31.28
N SER A 906 -40.87 -3.93 32.54
CA SER A 906 -42.20 -3.65 33.11
C SER A 906 -42.83 -2.38 32.51
N ASP A 907 -42.00 -1.43 32.07
CA ASP A 907 -42.40 -0.22 31.35
C ASP A 907 -42.78 -0.56 29.91
N LYS A 908 -44.09 -0.69 29.65
CA LYS A 908 -44.64 -0.77 28.27
C LYS A 908 -44.52 0.58 27.56
N ASN A 909 -43.32 0.86 27.04
CA ASN A 909 -42.93 2.09 26.36
C ASN A 909 -42.92 1.83 24.83
N MET A 910 -44.12 1.50 24.31
CA MET A 910 -44.31 0.80 23.02
C MET A 910 -44.31 1.74 21.81
N GLY A 911 -43.15 2.27 21.42
CA GLY A 911 -42.97 3.08 20.22
C GLY A 911 -41.62 3.82 20.17
N TYR A 912 -41.47 4.72 19.20
CA TYR A 912 -40.20 5.40 18.94
C TYR A 912 -39.64 6.05 20.21
N CYS A 913 -38.37 5.77 20.47
CA CYS A 913 -37.64 6.20 21.63
C CYS A 913 -36.18 6.46 21.26
N GLU A 914 -35.63 7.52 21.83
CA GLU A 914 -34.26 7.98 21.64
C GLU A 914 -33.53 7.96 22.98
N VAL A 915 -32.32 7.41 23.01
CA VAL A 915 -31.50 7.30 24.24
C VAL A 915 -30.10 7.83 23.95
N ASN A 916 -29.81 9.02 24.50
CA ASN A 916 -28.51 9.66 24.44
C ASN A 916 -27.82 9.53 25.80
N ILE A 917 -26.63 8.92 25.80
CA ILE A 917 -25.79 8.71 26.99
C ILE A 917 -24.50 9.50 26.79
N ARG A 918 -24.21 10.44 27.68
CA ARG A 918 -23.00 11.27 27.62
C ARG A 918 -22.15 11.09 28.88
N GLY A 919 -20.83 11.08 28.70
CA GLY A 919 -19.84 11.17 29.77
C GLY A 919 -19.25 12.58 29.84
N HIS A 920 -18.66 12.94 30.98
CA HIS A 920 -17.96 14.21 31.17
C HIS A 920 -16.53 13.99 31.65
N SER A 921 -15.53 14.47 30.90
CA SER A 921 -14.10 14.38 31.22
C SER A 921 -13.28 15.41 30.44
N GLU A 922 -12.16 15.84 31.03
CA GLU A 922 -11.11 16.68 30.40
C GLU A 922 -10.42 15.97 29.21
N GLU A 923 -10.64 14.65 29.07
CA GLU A 923 -10.16 13.79 27.98
C GLU A 923 -11.04 13.91 26.71
N GLU A 924 -10.62 14.72 25.71
CA GLU A 924 -11.30 14.85 24.41
C GLU A 924 -10.63 14.08 23.27
N ILE A 925 -11.43 13.35 22.47
CA ILE A 925 -10.99 12.78 21.19
C ILE A 925 -11.52 13.65 20.04
N PHE A 926 -10.64 13.96 19.09
CA PHE A 926 -10.97 14.64 17.84
C PHE A 926 -10.97 13.64 16.70
N LEU A 927 -11.93 13.80 15.79
CA LEU A 927 -12.26 12.80 14.78
C LEU A 927 -12.58 13.48 13.45
N ALA A 928 -11.98 12.97 12.38
CA ALA A 928 -12.22 13.38 11.01
C ALA A 928 -11.97 12.19 10.07
N PHE A 929 -12.00 12.46 8.77
CA PHE A 929 -11.84 11.47 7.70
C PHE A 929 -10.78 11.95 6.71
N THR A 930 -10.16 11.02 5.99
CA THR A 930 -9.41 11.34 4.78
C THR A 930 -9.87 10.47 3.61
N GLN A 931 -9.81 11.06 2.41
CA GLN A 931 -10.14 10.41 1.14
C GLN A 931 -8.90 10.14 0.29
N ASP A 932 -7.75 10.71 0.66
CA ASP A 932 -6.47 10.56 -0.04
C ASP A 932 -5.88 9.18 0.24
N THR A 933 -6.62 8.17 -0.21
CA THR A 933 -6.49 6.76 0.14
C THR A 933 -5.80 6.00 -0.99
N GLY A 934 -4.78 6.64 -1.57
CA GLY A 934 -4.05 6.17 -2.74
C GLY A 934 -3.19 4.94 -2.49
N ASN A 935 -2.02 4.87 -3.13
CA ASN A 935 -1.18 3.67 -3.09
C ASN A 935 -0.69 3.30 -1.66
N ASP A 936 -0.68 4.25 -0.72
CA ASP A 936 -0.33 4.06 0.69
C ASP A 936 -1.55 3.95 1.63
N ASN A 937 -2.79 3.90 1.11
CA ASN A 937 -4.04 3.97 1.89
C ASN A 937 -4.22 5.27 2.71
N GLY A 938 -3.49 6.34 2.37
CA GLY A 938 -3.54 7.63 3.05
C GLY A 938 -2.78 7.70 4.37
N TYR A 939 -1.95 6.70 4.68
CA TYR A 939 -1.16 6.68 5.90
C TYR A 939 -0.30 7.94 6.06
N THR A 940 0.24 8.48 4.98
CA THR A 940 1.08 9.69 4.96
C THR A 940 0.31 10.99 4.69
N SER A 941 -1.01 10.93 4.48
CA SER A 941 -1.80 12.12 4.11
C SER A 941 -2.23 12.96 5.29
N ASN A 942 -2.05 14.29 5.16
CA ASN A 942 -2.58 15.31 6.06
C ASN A 942 -3.90 15.92 5.56
N ILE A 943 -4.51 15.42 4.47
CA ILE A 943 -5.79 15.95 3.97
C ILE A 943 -6.93 15.55 4.91
N VAL A 944 -7.64 16.55 5.45
CA VAL A 944 -8.73 16.40 6.42
C VAL A 944 -10.09 16.70 5.79
N ASN A 945 -11.06 15.81 6.00
CA ASN A 945 -12.48 16.00 5.74
C ASN A 945 -13.25 15.80 7.05
N TYR A 946 -14.07 16.75 7.47
CA TYR A 946 -14.80 16.65 8.75
C TYR A 946 -15.98 15.66 8.72
N PHE A 947 -16.35 15.15 7.55
CA PHE A 947 -17.42 14.17 7.35
C PHE A 947 -17.05 13.17 6.24
N PRO A 948 -17.61 11.95 6.24
CA PRO A 948 -17.33 10.95 5.22
C PRO A 948 -17.97 11.34 3.88
N GLN A 949 -17.27 11.10 2.78
CA GLN A 949 -17.80 11.37 1.44
C GLN A 949 -18.43 10.11 0.83
N HIS A 950 -19.70 10.23 0.42
CA HIS A 950 -20.46 9.13 -0.17
C HIS A 950 -19.87 8.69 -1.53
N GLY A 951 -19.61 7.39 -1.68
CA GLY A 951 -19.12 6.79 -2.92
C GLY A 951 -17.59 6.79 -3.08
N PHE A 952 -16.86 7.26 -2.08
CA PHE A 952 -15.40 7.23 -2.03
C PHE A 952 -14.89 6.26 -0.95
N ASP A 953 -13.65 5.81 -1.08
CA ASP A 953 -12.93 5.17 0.01
C ASP A 953 -12.62 6.22 1.09
N ASN A 954 -13.00 5.94 2.34
CA ASN A 954 -12.80 6.83 3.47
C ASN A 954 -11.94 6.11 4.53
N ALA A 955 -10.95 6.79 5.09
CA ALA A 955 -10.23 6.36 6.29
C ALA A 955 -10.56 7.29 7.45
N VAL A 956 -10.85 6.73 8.63
CA VAL A 956 -11.02 7.50 9.88
C VAL A 956 -9.64 7.96 10.35
N ILE A 957 -9.49 9.25 10.63
CA ILE A 957 -8.32 9.85 11.29
C ILE A 957 -8.73 10.43 12.64
N ALA A 958 -7.85 10.34 13.63
CA ALA A 958 -8.18 10.71 15.00
C ALA A 958 -6.97 11.30 15.75
N ALA A 959 -7.23 12.26 16.64
CA ALA A 959 -6.23 12.90 17.50
C ALA A 959 -6.69 12.82 18.96
N THR A 960 -5.73 12.71 19.88
CA THR A 960 -6.00 12.63 21.32
C THR A 960 -4.79 13.13 22.10
N SER A 961 -5.04 13.91 23.15
CA SER A 961 -4.01 14.33 24.12
C SER A 961 -3.64 13.23 25.12
N PHE A 962 -4.38 12.11 25.15
CA PHE A 962 -4.29 11.07 26.17
C PHE A 962 -4.37 9.64 25.58
N GLY A 963 -3.73 8.69 26.27
CA GLY A 963 -3.79 7.26 25.95
C GLY A 963 -3.20 6.86 24.60
N THR A 964 -3.62 5.69 24.09
CA THR A 964 -3.26 5.20 22.75
C THR A 964 -4.50 4.60 22.10
N MET A 965 -4.85 5.04 20.89
CA MET A 965 -5.99 4.45 20.18
C MET A 965 -5.62 3.09 19.61
N THR A 966 -6.58 2.17 19.60
CA THR A 966 -6.38 0.77 19.20
C THR A 966 -7.28 0.35 18.05
N TYR A 967 -8.56 0.73 18.07
CA TYR A 967 -9.52 0.39 17.01
C TYR A 967 -10.53 1.51 16.77
N ALA A 968 -10.96 1.61 15.52
CA ALA A 968 -12.19 2.25 15.09
C ALA A 968 -13.22 1.17 14.72
N GLN A 969 -14.48 1.37 15.10
CA GLN A 969 -15.59 0.47 14.78
C GLN A 969 -16.78 1.27 14.25
N ILE A 970 -17.45 0.79 13.21
CA ILE A 970 -18.64 1.40 12.64
C ILE A 970 -19.85 0.50 12.93
N LEU A 971 -20.93 1.07 13.48
CA LEU A 971 -22.17 0.42 13.89
C LEU A 971 -23.39 0.92 13.10
N THR A 972 -24.55 0.24 13.20
CA THR A 972 -25.86 0.80 12.79
C THR A 972 -26.54 1.58 13.93
N ASN A 973 -27.29 2.64 13.60
CA ASN A 973 -27.98 3.49 14.59
C ASN A 973 -29.14 2.78 15.32
N ASP A 974 -29.74 1.77 14.70
CA ASP A 974 -30.97 1.10 15.15
C ASP A 974 -30.73 -0.13 16.05
N GLU A 975 -29.82 -1.00 15.64
CA GLU A 975 -29.54 -2.30 16.28
C GLU A 975 -28.08 -2.45 16.74
N ARG A 976 -27.25 -1.40 16.59
CA ARG A 976 -25.80 -1.42 16.91
C ARG A 976 -25.02 -2.55 16.22
N ARG A 977 -25.47 -3.01 15.05
CA ARG A 977 -24.77 -4.09 14.33
C ARG A 977 -23.43 -3.59 13.85
N LEU A 978 -22.34 -4.32 14.14
CA LEU A 978 -21.01 -4.00 13.65
C LEU A 978 -20.97 -4.13 12.12
N LEU A 979 -20.82 -3.00 11.43
CA LEU A 979 -20.65 -2.92 9.98
C LEU A 979 -19.18 -3.09 9.59
N TRP A 980 -18.26 -2.56 10.39
CA TRP A 980 -16.82 -2.58 10.11
C TRP A 980 -16.00 -2.33 11.38
N ALA A 981 -14.77 -2.82 11.41
CA ALA A 981 -13.76 -2.40 12.37
C ALA A 981 -12.36 -2.48 11.75
N ALA A 982 -11.49 -1.54 12.12
CA ALA A 982 -10.07 -1.58 11.78
C ALA A 982 -9.21 -1.12 12.94
N PRO A 983 -7.96 -1.61 13.05
CA PRO A 983 -7.00 -1.05 14.00
C PRO A 983 -6.68 0.40 13.65
N MET A 984 -6.43 1.21 14.68
CA MET A 984 -5.85 2.55 14.54
C MET A 984 -4.32 2.43 14.53
N ILE A 985 -3.69 2.95 13.50
CA ILE A 985 -2.24 3.01 13.30
C ILE A 985 -1.78 4.40 13.74
N LYS A 986 -0.80 4.45 14.65
CA LYS A 986 -0.20 5.71 15.08
C LYS A 986 0.70 6.26 13.96
N ARG A 987 0.66 7.58 13.77
CA ARG A 987 1.44 8.33 12.80
C ARG A 987 2.40 9.31 13.48
N SER A 988 3.32 9.89 12.72
CA SER A 988 4.22 10.95 13.16
C SER A 988 4.12 12.19 12.27
N ASN A 989 4.31 13.38 12.84
CA ASN A 989 4.19 14.69 12.15
C ASN A 989 2.88 14.92 11.36
N CYS A 990 1.80 14.22 11.72
CA CYS A 990 0.48 14.41 11.13
C CYS A 990 -0.38 15.28 12.06
N ALA A 991 -1.33 16.04 11.51
CA ALA A 991 -2.29 16.81 12.32
C ALA A 991 -3.20 15.90 13.18
N TYR A 992 -3.49 14.69 12.67
CA TYR A 992 -4.20 13.65 13.39
C TYR A 992 -3.27 12.44 13.61
N ASP A 993 -2.90 12.19 14.86
CA ASP A 993 -1.91 11.20 15.31
C ASP A 993 -2.25 9.73 14.97
N TYR A 994 -3.50 9.44 14.59
CA TYR A 994 -3.94 8.08 14.28
C TYR A 994 -4.75 8.03 12.98
N ILE A 995 -4.64 6.92 12.26
CA ILE A 995 -5.43 6.60 11.06
C ILE A 995 -5.88 5.14 11.07
N SER A 996 -7.01 4.84 10.45
CA SER A 996 -7.51 3.48 10.21
C SER A 996 -7.31 3.04 8.76
N LYS A 997 -7.44 1.74 8.47
CA LYS A 997 -7.55 1.27 7.07
C LYS A 997 -8.82 1.81 6.40
N CYS A 998 -8.81 1.91 5.09
CA CYS A 998 -9.94 2.46 4.32
C CYS A 998 -11.19 1.55 4.36
N ASN A 999 -12.37 2.15 4.20
CA ASN A 999 -13.64 1.45 4.05
C ASN A 999 -14.61 2.20 3.11
N ARG A 1000 -15.58 1.47 2.55
CA ARG A 1000 -16.63 1.96 1.63
C ARG A 1000 -18.03 2.08 2.24
N VAL A 1001 -18.17 1.98 3.56
CA VAL A 1001 -19.48 1.80 4.25
C VAL A 1001 -19.76 2.93 5.25
N LEU A 1002 -21.03 3.36 5.30
CA LEU A 1002 -21.56 4.47 6.11
C LEU A 1002 -21.83 4.13 7.59
N ILE A 1003 -22.12 5.14 8.42
CA ILE A 1003 -21.40 5.35 9.69
C ILE A 1003 -22.27 5.44 10.96
N ALA A 1004 -21.77 4.84 12.06
CA ALA A 1004 -21.80 5.37 13.43
C ALA A 1004 -20.52 4.91 14.16
N LEU A 1005 -19.66 5.82 14.61
CA LEU A 1005 -18.25 5.49 14.92
C LEU A 1005 -17.97 5.33 16.42
N VAL A 1006 -17.30 4.24 16.81
CA VAL A 1006 -16.73 3.98 18.14
C VAL A 1006 -15.21 3.93 18.07
N LEU A 1007 -14.51 4.64 18.97
CA LEU A 1007 -13.06 4.50 19.18
C LEU A 1007 -12.73 3.80 20.50
N THR A 1008 -11.59 3.09 20.57
CA THR A 1008 -11.11 2.46 21.81
C THR A 1008 -9.67 2.81 22.17
N THR A 1009 -9.42 3.28 23.40
CA THR A 1009 -8.06 3.55 23.93
C THR A 1009 -7.53 2.43 24.85
N SER A 1010 -6.20 2.41 25.08
CA SER A 1010 -5.49 1.28 25.71
C SER A 1010 -5.22 1.37 27.22
N GLN A 1011 -5.21 2.56 27.85
CA GLN A 1011 -4.87 2.68 29.28
C GLN A 1011 -6.02 2.27 30.21
N THR A 1012 -7.25 2.42 29.76
CA THR A 1012 -8.40 1.58 30.08
C THR A 1012 -9.23 1.52 28.81
N GLN A 1013 -9.91 0.41 28.53
CA GLN A 1013 -10.87 0.39 27.43
C GLN A 1013 -11.85 1.55 27.66
N ASN A 1014 -11.89 2.54 26.77
CA ASN A 1014 -12.84 3.67 26.80
C ASN A 1014 -13.50 3.75 25.42
N ARG A 1015 -14.83 3.81 25.35
CA ARG A 1015 -15.56 3.96 24.08
C ARG A 1015 -16.13 5.36 23.98
N GLN A 1016 -15.57 6.20 23.10
CA GLN A 1016 -16.28 7.40 22.66
C GLN A 1016 -17.03 7.08 21.36
N LEU A 1017 -18.29 7.53 21.30
CA LEU A 1017 -19.15 7.51 20.11
C LEU A 1017 -19.29 8.91 19.57
N ILE A 1018 -19.39 9.03 18.25
CA ILE A 1018 -19.83 10.27 17.59
C ILE A 1018 -21.01 9.93 16.67
N PRO A 1019 -22.16 10.62 16.80
CA PRO A 1019 -23.29 10.46 15.88
C PRO A 1019 -22.90 10.95 14.48
N ALA A 1020 -23.45 10.31 13.45
CA ALA A 1020 -23.10 10.59 12.06
C ALA A 1020 -24.34 10.81 11.19
N VAL A 1021 -24.17 11.65 10.18
CA VAL A 1021 -25.22 12.10 9.27
C VAL A 1021 -25.63 10.98 8.29
N THR A 1022 -26.93 10.94 7.96
CA THR A 1022 -27.62 9.81 7.33
C THR A 1022 -27.46 9.68 5.82
N PRO A 1023 -27.74 8.47 5.29
CA PRO A 1023 -28.51 8.36 4.05
C PRO A 1023 -29.70 7.39 4.17
N HIS A 1024 -30.77 7.73 3.45
CA HIS A 1024 -32.03 6.97 3.42
C HIS A 1024 -31.99 5.78 2.44
N GLU A 1025 -32.81 4.76 2.74
CA GLU A 1025 -33.16 3.59 1.93
C GLU A 1025 -32.17 2.41 1.77
N PHE A 1026 -32.54 1.31 2.43
CA PHE A 1026 -31.90 0.00 2.43
C PHE A 1026 -32.57 -0.91 1.38
N LEU A 1027 -31.76 -1.56 0.53
CA LEU A 1027 -32.11 -2.70 -0.32
C LEU A 1027 -33.40 -2.63 -1.18
N GLN A 1028 -33.23 -2.23 -2.45
CA GLN A 1028 -33.75 -3.09 -3.53
C GLN A 1028 -32.66 -4.06 -3.98
N ARG A 1029 -32.92 -5.37 -3.80
CA ARG A 1029 -32.16 -6.53 -4.36
C ARG A 1029 -30.81 -6.89 -3.71
N SER A 1030 -30.87 -7.43 -2.50
CA SER A 1030 -30.24 -8.74 -2.27
C SER A 1030 -31.30 -9.82 -2.53
N SER A 1031 -31.10 -10.65 -3.54
CA SER A 1031 -32.12 -11.56 -4.08
C SER A 1031 -32.45 -12.76 -3.19
N ASN A 1032 -33.72 -13.20 -3.26
CA ASN A 1032 -34.27 -14.52 -2.91
C ASN A 1032 -34.66 -14.80 -1.44
N LEU A 1033 -35.90 -14.40 -1.09
CA LEU A 1033 -36.85 -15.36 -0.52
C LEU A 1033 -38.21 -15.20 -1.25
N MET A 1034 -38.87 -16.32 -1.55
CA MET A 1034 -40.00 -16.38 -2.50
C MET A 1034 -41.35 -16.00 -1.88
N ILE A 1035 -42.20 -15.33 -2.66
CA ILE A 1035 -43.67 -15.40 -2.58
C ILE A 1035 -44.21 -15.56 -4.01
N ASP A 1036 -45.07 -16.55 -4.22
CA ASP A 1036 -45.74 -16.83 -5.50
C ASP A 1036 -46.76 -15.76 -5.90
N VAL A 1037 -46.73 -15.32 -7.17
CA VAL A 1037 -47.87 -14.69 -7.88
C VAL A 1037 -47.82 -15.12 -9.37
N PRO A 1038 -48.96 -15.51 -10.00
CA PRO A 1038 -48.95 -16.16 -11.31
C PRO A 1038 -48.90 -15.21 -12.52
N LEU A 1039 -48.46 -15.77 -13.66
CA LEU A 1039 -48.41 -15.13 -14.99
C LEU A 1039 -49.79 -14.85 -15.60
N SER A 1040 -49.96 -13.65 -16.20
CA SER A 1040 -50.86 -13.46 -17.35
C SER A 1040 -50.58 -12.16 -18.16
N ALA A 1041 -50.24 -12.31 -19.45
CA ALA A 1041 -50.42 -11.33 -20.57
C ALA A 1041 -49.71 -9.94 -20.47
N VAL A 1042 -49.09 -9.28 -21.46
CA VAL A 1042 -48.81 -9.40 -22.93
C VAL A 1042 -47.42 -8.73 -23.14
N GLY A 1043 -46.55 -8.97 -24.14
CA GLY A 1043 -46.54 -9.84 -25.34
C GLY A 1043 -45.89 -9.13 -26.55
N PHE A 1044 -45.42 -9.89 -27.56
CA PHE A 1044 -44.75 -9.44 -28.82
C PHE A 1044 -43.31 -8.84 -28.67
N LEU A 1045 -42.28 -9.20 -29.45
CA LEU A 1045 -42.15 -10.00 -30.71
C LEU A 1045 -40.97 -11.01 -30.68
N LEU A 1046 -41.09 -12.04 -31.52
CA LEU A 1046 -40.13 -13.12 -31.88
C LEU A 1046 -39.36 -12.75 -33.18
N PRO A 1047 -38.52 -13.63 -33.82
CA PRO A 1047 -37.65 -14.72 -33.35
C PRO A 1047 -36.22 -14.75 -34.00
N TYR A 1048 -35.31 -15.60 -33.50
CA TYR A 1048 -34.79 -16.71 -34.34
C TYR A 1048 -34.31 -17.91 -33.49
N ARG A 1049 -34.31 -19.10 -34.10
CA ARG A 1049 -34.08 -20.42 -33.47
C ARG A 1049 -32.81 -21.05 -34.03
N GLU A 1050 -32.12 -21.88 -33.23
CA GLU A 1050 -32.17 -23.33 -33.46
C GLU A 1050 -31.89 -24.18 -32.21
N LYS A 1051 -32.46 -25.40 -32.23
CA LYS A 1051 -32.38 -26.42 -31.18
C LYS A 1051 -31.54 -27.60 -31.69
N ARG A 1052 -30.91 -28.35 -30.79
CA ARG A 1052 -31.21 -29.79 -30.65
C ARG A 1052 -30.76 -30.39 -29.32
N GLU A 1053 -31.73 -30.98 -28.62
CA GLU A 1053 -31.51 -31.88 -27.49
C GLU A 1053 -31.19 -33.29 -28.00
N ARG A 1054 -30.49 -34.09 -27.18
CA ARG A 1054 -30.87 -35.48 -26.90
C ARG A 1054 -30.32 -35.91 -25.54
N ARG A 1055 -31.14 -36.62 -24.76
CA ARG A 1055 -30.80 -37.16 -23.43
C ARG A 1055 -30.51 -38.67 -23.50
N PHE A 1056 -30.12 -39.20 -22.35
CA PHE A 1056 -30.48 -40.51 -21.76
C PHE A 1056 -29.46 -41.67 -21.85
N PRO A 1057 -29.42 -42.60 -20.86
CA PRO A 1057 -28.30 -42.63 -19.90
C PRO A 1057 -27.77 -44.06 -19.58
N LEU A 1058 -27.06 -44.17 -18.44
CA LEU A 1058 -26.71 -45.39 -17.68
C LEU A 1058 -25.65 -46.31 -18.32
N HIS A 1059 -24.46 -46.38 -17.70
CA HIS A 1059 -24.35 -47.23 -16.51
C HIS A 1059 -23.32 -46.71 -15.50
#